data_AF-A0A098AUL8-F1
#
_entry.id   AF-A0A098AUL8-F1
#
_cell.length_a   1.000
_cell.length_b   1.000
_cell.length_c   1.000
_cell.angle_alpha   90.00
_cell.angle_beta   90.00
_cell.angle_gamma   90.00
#
_symmetry.space_group_name_H-M   'P 1'
#
loop_
_entity.id
_entity.type
_entity.pdbx_description
1 polymer ?
#
loop_
_entity_poly.entity_id
_entity_poly.type
_entity_poly.pdbx_seq_one_letter_code
_entity_poly.pdbx_strand_id
1 'polypeptide(L)'
;MLEKVFKRPIYYIASIVFIVLGLGYFAACLTQPFIGLDLKNSNGQWLVATSDPNGEGYRSGIRVGDEILKINGEDAGKYRFTQKWETAEGASTIEFRSPGELTDQTVTITSQPVLLTVLSEIPLLILGLIFWCLGFMTWYKRPFLEQARILFWMNWAFGLAIVLAHASSRCLLLSKEMEHITFSLAPVFLIIFISVFPVSNQNKLNKFGRKIATILFILILVLTILQSLGFVQLISLIKKLSLSNMVIGILFTLWNLGLLIKLPKNQPGKNEAYIILLGMGIGFLPFVLLSALPIIFNLEQLIYSQVSSLFISAIPISLYYVIVNKYLPDSRRLYATALSYIGAAAILSLIVFLTLFFLQILPAIRLEHYTALLFSTLLFIVCFHFIRIGISKLWERSSFSEEKQTFKQKMASLNENLTSFLAEKRILDEIIENLDIDGIFIIVENAQIGCLKKAAGRFKENPKELETLEKFFYQNQRLDLEAKMLPDDCPAGIYVPFIAYDATCGIFFGRRSSRIKFEQSELPFLTLLAGQLEHQILMSQVIGKLTKEIHFMTKSSGRSYRRKMELQGITNALFRKVEQKRKLLTDEICAGPLQWSMDLSRWLKYLKKECPADNKTLKVIAYLQERAEDLNYELNCIANDWGPPILTHLGLVPAVQWLCQEIMTEELSLISLEISRLGQQSRFKEDVEVTAYRFLQEGIMNSVRHSRSNMQTVRMTLNETWLELTVSDSGRGFDTGQIENWLLTGTHFGLVEMKERIEGLGGELQIISGINRGTTLKALIPVFS
;
A
#
# COMPACT_ATOMS: atom_id res chain seq x y z
N MET A 1 36.25 -16.51 14.79
CA MET A 1 37.35 -15.74 14.16
C MET A 1 36.92 -14.86 12.99
N LEU A 2 35.76 -15.07 12.35
CA LEU A 2 35.23 -14.25 11.22
C LEU A 2 34.49 -12.96 11.62
N GLU A 3 34.36 -12.64 12.92
CA GLU A 3 33.68 -11.42 13.39
C GLU A 3 34.54 -10.14 13.36
N LYS A 4 35.86 -10.25 13.16
CA LYS A 4 36.79 -9.11 13.20
C LYS A 4 37.09 -8.45 11.84
N VAL A 5 36.51 -8.94 10.74
CA VAL A 5 36.63 -8.33 9.39
C VAL A 5 35.64 -7.16 9.18
N PHE A 6 34.70 -6.94 10.13
CA PHE A 6 33.66 -5.91 10.07
C PHE A 6 34.12 -4.52 10.53
N LYS A 7 35.28 -4.04 10.07
CA LYS A 7 35.69 -2.65 10.28
C LYS A 7 35.27 -1.82 9.05
N ARG A 8 34.50 -0.76 9.29
CA ARG A 8 34.13 0.29 8.30
C ARG A 8 35.19 0.59 7.22
N PRO A 9 36.52 0.63 7.50
CA PRO A 9 37.57 0.79 6.49
C PRO A 9 37.47 -0.11 5.25
N ILE A 10 37.02 -1.38 5.36
CA ILE A 10 37.03 -2.29 4.20
C ILE A 10 36.12 -1.80 3.06
N TYR A 11 35.00 -1.17 3.41
CA TYR A 11 34.05 -0.59 2.45
C TYR A 11 34.62 0.66 1.79
N TYR A 12 35.34 1.50 2.53
CA TYR A 12 36.04 2.65 1.97
C TYR A 12 37.18 2.23 1.04
N ILE A 13 37.98 1.24 1.43
CA ILE A 13 39.05 0.69 0.58
C ILE A 13 38.45 0.09 -0.68
N ALA A 14 37.40 -0.73 -0.59
CA ALA A 14 36.72 -1.30 -1.75
C ALA A 14 36.16 -0.22 -2.69
N SER A 15 35.65 0.89 -2.15
CA SER A 15 35.22 2.05 -2.95
C SER A 15 36.38 2.74 -3.66
N ILE A 16 37.52 2.95 -2.98
CA ILE A 16 38.71 3.52 -3.61
C ILE A 16 39.19 2.60 -4.75
N VAL A 17 39.26 1.29 -4.50
CA VAL A 17 39.63 0.30 -5.53
C VAL A 17 38.68 0.37 -6.72
N PHE A 18 37.36 0.47 -6.49
CA PHE A 18 36.38 0.58 -7.57
C PHE A 18 36.63 1.80 -8.46
N ILE A 19 36.83 2.98 -7.83
CA ILE A 19 37.03 4.24 -8.55
C ILE A 19 38.35 4.21 -9.33
N VAL A 20 39.43 3.74 -8.70
CA VAL A 20 40.76 3.66 -9.32
C VAL A 20 40.75 2.70 -10.51
N LEU A 21 40.17 1.51 -10.35
CA LEU A 21 40.03 0.55 -11.46
C LEU A 21 39.14 1.12 -12.57
N GLY A 22 37.98 1.69 -12.21
CA GLY A 22 37.03 2.19 -13.20
C GLY A 22 37.57 3.35 -14.02
N LEU A 23 38.18 4.35 -13.38
CA LEU A 23 38.80 5.48 -14.07
C LEU A 23 40.09 5.07 -14.80
N GLY A 24 40.88 4.17 -14.21
CA GLY A 24 42.11 3.67 -14.82
C GLY A 24 41.85 2.91 -16.12
N TYR A 25 40.89 1.97 -16.11
CA TYR A 25 40.49 1.27 -17.33
C TYR A 25 39.79 2.18 -18.33
N PHE A 26 38.96 3.12 -17.88
CA PHE A 26 38.35 4.10 -18.78
C PHE A 26 39.40 4.94 -19.51
N ALA A 27 40.41 5.46 -18.80
CA ALA A 27 41.51 6.20 -19.40
C ALA A 27 42.32 5.33 -20.38
N ALA A 28 42.56 4.06 -20.05
CA ALA A 28 43.24 3.13 -20.94
C ALA A 28 42.43 2.85 -22.23
N CYS A 29 41.09 2.74 -22.14
CA CYS A 29 40.22 2.59 -23.31
C CYS A 29 40.29 3.77 -24.28
N LEU A 30 40.63 4.98 -23.81
CA LEU A 30 40.80 6.15 -24.68
C LEU A 30 42.07 6.10 -25.53
N THR A 31 43.06 5.31 -25.10
CA THR A 31 44.37 5.21 -25.76
C THR A 31 44.48 4.04 -26.73
N GLN A 32 43.61 3.04 -26.63
CA GLN A 32 43.64 1.84 -27.47
C GLN A 32 42.37 1.73 -28.33
N PRO A 33 42.50 1.61 -29.67
CA PRO A 33 41.37 1.40 -30.54
C PRO A 33 40.76 0.01 -30.30
N PHE A 34 39.44 -0.09 -30.44
CA PHE A 34 38.73 -1.36 -30.44
C PHE A 34 38.76 -1.95 -31.85
N ILE A 35 39.33 -3.14 -32.01
CA ILE A 35 39.57 -3.73 -33.33
C ILE A 35 38.39 -4.61 -33.75
N GLY A 36 37.84 -5.39 -32.83
CA GLY A 36 36.59 -6.13 -33.02
C GLY A 36 36.72 -7.36 -33.93
N LEU A 37 37.89 -8.01 -33.95
CA LEU A 37 38.14 -9.20 -34.77
C LEU A 37 38.40 -10.43 -33.88
N ASP A 38 37.47 -11.40 -33.93
CA ASP A 38 37.71 -12.74 -33.39
C ASP A 38 38.29 -13.63 -34.49
N LEU A 39 39.31 -14.39 -34.15
CA LEU A 39 40.05 -15.28 -35.03
C LEU A 39 39.74 -16.73 -34.68
N LYS A 40 39.89 -17.63 -35.65
CA LYS A 40 39.81 -19.07 -35.43
C LYS A 40 40.95 -19.73 -36.16
N ASN A 41 41.66 -20.61 -35.46
CA ASN A 41 42.70 -21.40 -36.09
C ASN A 41 42.06 -22.58 -36.85
N SER A 42 42.27 -22.62 -38.16
CA SER A 42 41.93 -23.77 -39.01
C SER A 42 43.22 -24.30 -39.64
N ASN A 43 43.71 -25.43 -39.16
CA ASN A 43 44.90 -26.12 -39.70
C ASN A 43 46.17 -25.26 -39.80
N GLY A 44 46.39 -24.34 -38.87
CA GLY A 44 47.55 -23.44 -38.86
C GLY A 44 47.31 -22.07 -39.52
N GLN A 45 46.15 -21.87 -40.14
CA GLN A 45 45.73 -20.57 -40.68
C GLN A 45 44.78 -19.87 -39.70
N TRP A 46 45.02 -18.59 -39.46
CA TRP A 46 44.17 -17.77 -38.59
C TRP A 46 43.14 -17.03 -39.42
N LEU A 47 41.90 -17.54 -39.41
CA LEU A 47 40.80 -16.96 -40.18
C LEU A 47 39.95 -16.05 -39.29
N VAL A 48 39.44 -14.94 -39.84
CA VAL A 48 38.48 -14.07 -39.15
C VAL A 48 37.15 -14.80 -39.01
N ALA A 49 36.80 -15.15 -37.76
CA ALA A 49 35.57 -15.85 -37.42
C ALA A 49 34.39 -14.90 -37.25
N THR A 50 34.63 -13.73 -36.64
CA THR A 50 33.64 -12.65 -36.50
C THR A 50 34.35 -11.31 -36.73
N SER A 51 33.61 -10.36 -37.30
CA SER A 51 34.08 -8.99 -37.51
C SER A 51 32.98 -8.03 -37.06
N ASP A 52 33.22 -7.31 -35.98
CA ASP A 52 32.26 -6.37 -35.39
C ASP A 52 32.14 -5.13 -36.29
N PRO A 53 30.93 -4.78 -36.79
CA PRO A 53 30.71 -3.59 -37.61
C PRO A 53 31.17 -2.27 -36.98
N ASN A 54 31.23 -2.21 -35.64
CA ASN A 54 31.69 -1.04 -34.89
C ASN A 54 33.19 -1.04 -34.62
N GLY A 55 33.88 -2.15 -34.87
CA GLY A 55 35.32 -2.29 -34.70
C GLY A 55 36.12 -1.64 -35.84
N GLU A 56 37.32 -1.16 -35.51
CA GLU A 56 38.21 -0.56 -36.50
C GLU A 56 38.72 -1.59 -37.52
N GLY A 57 38.73 -2.88 -37.20
CA GLY A 57 39.05 -3.95 -38.15
C GLY A 57 38.04 -4.02 -39.30
N TYR A 58 36.74 -3.99 -38.99
CA TYR A 58 35.70 -3.95 -40.02
C TYR A 58 35.76 -2.67 -40.86
N ARG A 59 35.97 -1.51 -40.23
CA ARG A 59 36.07 -0.22 -40.94
C ARG A 59 37.30 -0.13 -41.85
N SER A 60 38.36 -0.82 -41.46
CA SER A 60 39.60 -0.99 -42.21
C SER A 60 39.46 -1.94 -43.41
N GLY A 61 38.29 -2.55 -43.61
CA GLY A 61 38.01 -3.41 -44.76
C GLY A 61 38.08 -4.91 -44.50
N ILE A 62 38.47 -5.34 -43.29
CA ILE A 62 38.59 -6.76 -42.93
C ILE A 62 37.20 -7.37 -42.76
N ARG A 63 36.98 -8.55 -43.32
CA ARG A 63 35.70 -9.28 -43.36
C ARG A 63 35.85 -10.69 -42.79
N VAL A 64 34.70 -11.29 -42.50
CA VAL A 64 34.64 -12.69 -42.04
C VAL A 64 35.15 -13.61 -43.15
N GLY A 65 36.07 -14.51 -42.80
CA GLY A 65 36.73 -15.43 -43.74
C GLY A 65 38.13 -15.00 -44.19
N ASP A 66 38.56 -13.77 -43.91
CA ASP A 66 39.91 -13.30 -44.25
C ASP A 66 40.97 -14.04 -43.43
N GLU A 67 42.12 -14.35 -44.04
CA GLU A 67 43.28 -14.95 -43.38
C GLU A 67 44.19 -13.86 -42.81
N ILE A 68 44.42 -13.86 -41.50
CA ILE A 68 45.37 -12.95 -40.84
C ILE A 68 46.75 -13.59 -40.83
N LEU A 69 47.70 -12.95 -41.51
CA LEU A 69 49.08 -13.44 -41.68
C LEU A 69 49.99 -12.86 -40.60
N LYS A 70 49.99 -11.54 -40.42
CA LYS A 70 50.79 -10.85 -39.41
C LYS A 70 50.03 -9.76 -38.68
N ILE A 71 50.37 -9.57 -37.41
CA ILE A 71 49.87 -8.52 -36.53
C ILE A 71 51.08 -7.77 -35.99
N ASN A 72 51.16 -6.46 -36.22
CA ASN A 72 52.32 -5.63 -35.84
C ASN A 72 53.67 -6.16 -36.36
N GLY A 73 53.66 -6.83 -37.52
CA GLY A 73 54.85 -7.47 -38.12
C GLY A 73 55.23 -8.82 -37.51
N GLU A 74 54.52 -9.30 -36.47
CA GLU A 74 54.66 -10.63 -35.91
C GLU A 74 53.66 -11.61 -36.54
N ASP A 75 54.03 -12.89 -36.69
CA ASP A 75 53.10 -13.94 -37.13
C ASP A 75 51.84 -13.97 -36.26
N ALA A 76 50.66 -14.01 -36.89
CA ALA A 76 49.37 -14.04 -36.19
C ALA A 76 49.31 -15.13 -35.11
N GLY A 77 49.95 -16.29 -35.33
CA GLY A 77 49.99 -17.38 -34.36
C GLY A 77 50.95 -17.20 -33.19
N LYS A 78 51.87 -16.23 -33.26
CA LYS A 78 52.81 -15.89 -32.18
C LYS A 78 52.37 -14.67 -31.37
N TYR A 79 51.50 -13.84 -31.96
CA TYR A 79 50.95 -12.68 -31.30
C TYR A 79 50.22 -13.05 -30.00
N ARG A 80 50.61 -12.38 -28.90
CA ARG A 80 50.19 -12.72 -27.52
C ARG A 80 48.67 -12.81 -27.35
N PHE A 81 47.90 -11.88 -27.93
CA PHE A 81 46.45 -11.84 -27.77
C PHE A 81 45.74 -12.88 -28.65
N THR A 82 46.30 -13.21 -29.82
CA THR A 82 45.80 -14.29 -30.66
C THR A 82 45.97 -15.64 -29.98
N GLN A 83 47.13 -15.90 -29.37
CA GLN A 83 47.37 -17.15 -28.64
C GLN A 83 46.49 -17.31 -27.39
N LYS A 84 46.25 -16.22 -26.67
CA LYS A 84 45.59 -16.25 -25.37
C LYS A 84 44.07 -16.14 -25.47
N TRP A 85 43.57 -15.39 -26.45
CA TRP A 85 42.16 -15.00 -26.55
C TRP A 85 41.56 -15.17 -27.94
N GLU A 86 42.33 -15.65 -28.93
CA GLU A 86 41.88 -15.79 -30.31
C GLU A 86 41.38 -14.45 -30.89
N THR A 87 42.01 -13.32 -30.52
CA THR A 87 41.59 -11.97 -30.98
C THR A 87 42.78 -11.16 -31.48
N ALA A 88 42.55 -10.29 -32.46
CA ALA A 88 43.56 -9.38 -33.01
C ALA A 88 43.68 -8.03 -32.25
N GLU A 89 43.15 -7.93 -31.03
CA GLU A 89 43.14 -6.68 -30.25
C GLU A 89 44.57 -6.12 -29.98
N GLY A 90 44.69 -4.80 -29.90
CA GLY A 90 45.99 -4.11 -29.73
C GLY A 90 46.88 -4.04 -30.99
N ALA A 91 46.40 -4.49 -32.15
CA ALA A 91 47.09 -4.31 -33.42
C ALA A 91 47.09 -2.83 -33.87
N SER A 92 48.24 -2.37 -34.31
CA SER A 92 48.43 -1.11 -35.04
C SER A 92 48.47 -1.36 -36.55
N THR A 93 49.03 -2.49 -36.97
CA THR A 93 49.01 -2.95 -38.37
C THR A 93 48.56 -4.40 -38.46
N ILE A 94 47.74 -4.72 -39.46
CA ILE A 94 47.29 -6.08 -39.75
C ILE A 94 47.58 -6.38 -41.22
N GLU A 95 48.32 -7.47 -41.47
CA GLU A 95 48.50 -8.07 -42.80
C GLU A 95 47.50 -9.21 -42.95
N PHE A 96 46.61 -9.12 -43.94
CA PHE A 96 45.58 -10.12 -44.18
C PHE A 96 45.43 -10.44 -45.67
N ARG A 97 44.79 -11.57 -45.96
CA ARG A 97 44.51 -12.06 -47.31
C ARG A 97 43.04 -12.44 -47.43
N SER A 98 42.35 -11.82 -48.39
CA SER A 98 40.95 -12.11 -48.68
C SER A 98 40.79 -13.45 -49.42
N PRO A 99 39.68 -14.18 -49.23
CA PRO A 99 39.41 -15.42 -49.96
C PRO A 99 39.43 -15.19 -51.48
N GLY A 100 40.39 -15.80 -52.18
CA GLY A 100 40.52 -15.72 -53.65
C GLY A 100 41.43 -14.61 -54.17
N GLU A 101 42.01 -13.77 -53.30
CA GLU A 101 43.06 -12.81 -53.66
C GLU A 101 44.46 -13.39 -53.42
N LEU A 102 45.36 -13.18 -54.38
CA LEU A 102 46.77 -13.63 -54.29
C LEU A 102 47.70 -12.57 -53.67
N THR A 103 47.19 -11.35 -53.44
CA THR A 103 47.97 -10.23 -52.91
C THR A 103 47.67 -10.02 -51.43
N ASP A 104 48.72 -10.00 -50.62
CA ASP A 104 48.61 -9.68 -49.20
C ASP A 104 48.30 -8.18 -49.04
N GLN A 105 47.27 -7.86 -48.26
CA GLN A 105 46.88 -6.49 -47.97
C GLN A 105 47.36 -6.11 -46.58
N THR A 106 47.90 -4.90 -46.42
CA THR A 106 48.28 -4.36 -45.11
C THR A 106 47.42 -3.15 -44.80
N VAL A 107 46.75 -3.16 -43.65
CA VAL A 107 45.98 -2.01 -43.19
C VAL A 107 46.54 -1.49 -41.86
N THR A 108 46.62 -0.17 -41.78
CA THR A 108 46.99 0.54 -40.56
C THR A 108 45.71 0.94 -39.83
N ILE A 109 45.60 0.52 -38.57
CA ILE A 109 44.42 0.78 -37.75
C ILE A 109 44.52 2.21 -37.23
N THR A 110 43.71 3.11 -37.78
CA THR A 110 43.59 4.48 -37.30
C THR A 110 42.63 4.54 -36.11
N SER A 111 43.06 5.17 -35.01
CA SER A 111 42.21 5.36 -33.84
C SER A 111 41.09 6.36 -34.13
N GLN A 112 39.89 6.09 -33.60
CA GLN A 112 38.79 7.04 -33.67
C GLN A 112 39.12 8.36 -32.95
N PRO A 113 38.45 9.48 -33.30
CA PRO A 113 38.50 10.70 -32.51
C PRO A 113 38.10 10.42 -31.06
N VAL A 114 38.91 10.88 -30.10
CA VAL A 114 38.71 10.66 -28.66
C VAL A 114 37.29 11.01 -28.22
N LEU A 115 36.69 12.07 -28.77
CA LEU A 115 35.31 12.48 -28.45
C LEU A 115 34.28 11.39 -28.74
N LEU A 116 34.42 10.68 -29.87
CA LEU A 116 33.47 9.63 -30.27
C LEU A 116 33.56 8.43 -29.32
N THR A 117 34.80 8.05 -28.97
CA THR A 117 35.07 6.99 -28.00
C THR A 117 34.58 7.37 -26.61
N VAL A 118 34.75 8.61 -26.19
CA VAL A 118 34.22 9.11 -24.91
C VAL A 118 32.69 8.99 -24.87
N LEU A 119 32.00 9.39 -25.94
CA LEU A 119 30.54 9.34 -26.01
C LEU A 119 29.98 7.91 -25.96
N SER A 120 30.67 6.94 -26.56
CA SER A 120 30.24 5.53 -26.51
C SER A 120 30.49 4.87 -25.16
N GLU A 121 31.57 5.26 -24.46
CA GLU A 121 32.05 4.56 -23.26
C GLU A 121 31.52 5.14 -21.95
N ILE A 122 31.29 6.47 -21.89
CA ILE A 122 30.79 7.16 -20.70
C ILE A 122 29.49 6.55 -20.13
N PRO A 123 28.47 6.19 -20.93
CA PRO A 123 27.21 5.68 -20.39
C PRO A 123 27.38 4.45 -19.49
N LEU A 124 28.28 3.53 -19.84
CA LEU A 124 28.53 2.33 -19.05
C LEU A 124 29.40 2.59 -17.82
N LEU A 125 30.36 3.54 -17.91
CA LEU A 125 31.07 4.02 -16.74
C LEU A 125 30.11 4.66 -15.72
N ILE A 126 29.21 5.53 -16.20
CA ILE A 126 28.16 6.14 -15.37
C ILE A 126 27.29 5.06 -14.75
N LEU A 127 26.88 4.07 -15.53
CA LEU A 127 26.07 2.95 -15.04
C LEU A 127 26.80 2.18 -13.91
N GLY A 128 28.07 1.85 -14.09
CA GLY A 128 28.88 1.22 -13.05
C GLY A 128 29.00 2.08 -11.78
N LEU A 129 29.18 3.39 -11.94
CA LEU A 129 29.21 4.34 -10.82
C LEU A 129 27.86 4.45 -10.10
N ILE A 130 26.72 4.35 -10.80
CA ILE A 130 25.39 4.32 -10.19
C ILE A 130 25.25 3.10 -9.28
N PHE A 131 25.65 1.92 -9.75
CA PHE A 131 25.66 0.69 -8.94
C PHE A 131 26.48 0.87 -7.67
N TRP A 132 27.74 1.30 -7.82
CA TRP A 132 28.63 1.56 -6.69
C TRP A 132 28.03 2.59 -5.72
N CYS A 133 27.51 3.71 -6.22
CA CYS A 133 26.94 4.79 -5.42
C CYS A 133 25.73 4.32 -4.60
N LEU A 134 24.78 3.61 -5.21
CA LEU A 134 23.61 3.06 -4.51
C LEU A 134 24.01 2.03 -3.44
N GLY A 135 25.00 1.18 -3.74
CA GLY A 135 25.57 0.23 -2.77
C GLY A 135 26.26 0.93 -1.60
N PHE A 136 27.04 1.97 -1.88
CA PHE A 136 27.72 2.75 -0.85
C PHE A 136 26.73 3.55 0.01
N MET A 137 25.72 4.18 -0.61
CA MET A 137 24.69 4.94 0.09
C MET A 137 23.82 4.07 1.01
N THR A 138 23.43 2.87 0.57
CA THR A 138 22.66 1.94 1.41
C THR A 138 23.44 1.52 2.64
N TRP A 139 24.70 1.11 2.46
CA TRP A 139 25.59 0.79 3.56
C TRP A 139 25.84 1.99 4.48
N TYR A 140 26.11 3.18 3.94
CA TYR A 140 26.37 4.39 4.72
C TYR A 140 25.17 4.80 5.58
N LYS A 141 23.95 4.73 5.02
CA LYS A 141 22.71 5.04 5.76
C LYS A 141 22.34 3.96 6.79
N ARG A 142 22.62 2.69 6.52
CA ARG A 142 22.17 1.54 7.35
C ARG A 142 23.31 0.52 7.58
N PRO A 143 24.46 0.89 8.19
CA PRO A 143 25.64 0.01 8.23
C PRO A 143 25.45 -1.25 9.08
N PHE A 144 24.52 -1.20 10.04
CA PHE A 144 24.22 -2.30 10.96
C PHE A 144 23.39 -3.41 10.32
N LEU A 145 22.62 -3.11 9.25
CA LEU A 145 21.82 -4.10 8.56
C LEU A 145 22.71 -5.02 7.73
N GLU A 146 22.58 -6.34 7.93
CA GLU A 146 23.28 -7.34 7.13
C GLU A 146 22.92 -7.24 5.65
N GLN A 147 21.63 -6.96 5.36
CA GLN A 147 21.12 -6.73 4.01
C GLN A 147 21.87 -5.60 3.29
N ALA A 148 22.13 -4.48 3.97
CA ALA A 148 22.84 -3.33 3.38
C ALA A 148 24.31 -3.65 3.08
N ARG A 149 24.96 -4.43 3.95
CA ARG A 149 26.35 -4.86 3.74
C ARG A 149 26.49 -5.80 2.54
N ILE A 150 25.56 -6.74 2.38
CA ILE A 150 25.57 -7.67 1.24
C ILE A 150 25.21 -6.94 -0.05
N LEU A 151 24.24 -6.01 -0.01
CA LEU A 151 23.87 -5.19 -1.15
C LEU A 151 25.07 -4.37 -1.67
N PHE A 152 25.90 -3.83 -0.78
CA PHE A 152 27.14 -3.15 -1.18
C PHE A 152 28.03 -4.05 -2.04
N TRP A 153 28.37 -5.25 -1.56
CA TRP A 153 29.26 -6.18 -2.28
C TRP A 153 28.65 -6.68 -3.58
N MET A 154 27.35 -6.93 -3.59
CA MET A 154 26.62 -7.30 -4.79
C MET A 154 26.69 -6.17 -5.84
N ASN A 155 26.36 -4.94 -5.45
CA ASN A 155 26.40 -3.79 -6.36
C ASN A 155 27.82 -3.45 -6.80
N TRP A 156 28.81 -3.65 -5.93
CA TRP A 156 30.23 -3.49 -6.27
C TRP A 156 30.64 -4.50 -7.36
N ALA A 157 30.24 -5.77 -7.24
CA ALA A 157 30.53 -6.80 -8.25
C ALA A 157 29.84 -6.52 -9.59
N PHE A 158 28.54 -6.19 -9.57
CA PHE A 158 27.80 -5.84 -10.79
C PHE A 158 28.36 -4.57 -11.46
N GLY A 159 28.60 -3.51 -10.69
CA GLY A 159 29.15 -2.27 -11.21
C GLY A 159 30.53 -2.47 -11.83
N LEU A 160 31.38 -3.30 -11.20
CA LEU A 160 32.73 -3.53 -11.69
C LEU A 160 32.71 -4.39 -12.96
N ALA A 161 31.87 -5.42 -13.03
CA ALA A 161 31.69 -6.21 -14.24
C ALA A 161 31.24 -5.36 -15.43
N ILE A 162 30.32 -4.40 -15.22
CA ILE A 162 29.84 -3.48 -16.26
C ILE A 162 30.97 -2.58 -16.78
N VAL A 163 31.78 -2.01 -15.88
CA VAL A 163 32.93 -1.16 -16.26
C VAL A 163 34.01 -1.98 -16.96
N LEU A 164 34.26 -3.20 -16.50
CA LEU A 164 35.27 -4.09 -17.09
C LEU A 164 34.87 -4.63 -18.47
N ALA A 165 33.58 -4.71 -18.81
CA ALA A 165 33.13 -5.26 -20.09
C ALA A 165 33.77 -4.56 -21.33
N HIS A 166 33.95 -3.24 -21.27
CA HIS A 166 34.57 -2.48 -22.37
C HIS A 166 36.09 -2.51 -22.35
N ALA A 167 36.68 -2.63 -21.17
CA ALA A 167 38.12 -2.87 -21.03
C ALA A 167 38.49 -4.29 -21.51
N SER A 168 37.57 -5.23 -21.32
CA SER A 168 37.65 -6.63 -21.73
C SER A 168 37.56 -6.77 -23.24
N SER A 169 36.66 -6.04 -23.90
CA SER A 169 36.54 -6.07 -25.37
C SER A 169 37.84 -5.64 -26.08
N ARG A 170 38.61 -4.70 -25.50
CA ARG A 170 39.94 -4.26 -25.98
C ARG A 170 41.11 -5.10 -25.48
N CYS A 171 40.85 -6.13 -24.69
CA CYS A 171 41.87 -7.01 -24.11
C CYS A 171 42.97 -6.26 -23.30
N LEU A 172 42.57 -5.23 -22.56
CA LEU A 172 43.44 -4.53 -21.63
C LEU A 172 44.01 -5.49 -20.55
N LEU A 173 45.09 -5.08 -19.88
CA LEU A 173 45.79 -5.92 -18.91
C LEU A 173 44.82 -6.45 -17.83
N LEU A 174 44.68 -7.78 -17.75
CA LEU A 174 43.83 -8.51 -16.78
C LEU A 174 42.32 -8.19 -16.85
N SER A 175 41.85 -7.40 -17.83
CA SER A 175 40.45 -6.94 -17.88
C SER A 175 39.48 -8.09 -18.16
N LYS A 176 39.79 -8.97 -19.13
CA LYS A 176 38.98 -10.16 -19.47
C LYS A 176 38.87 -11.13 -18.28
N GLU A 177 39.99 -11.39 -17.61
CA GLU A 177 40.02 -12.27 -16.43
C GLU A 177 39.19 -11.69 -15.28
N MET A 178 39.39 -10.40 -14.97
CA MET A 178 38.64 -9.74 -13.90
C MET A 178 37.15 -9.65 -14.22
N GLU A 179 36.76 -9.45 -15.48
CA GLU A 179 35.35 -9.44 -15.90
C GLU A 179 34.71 -10.80 -15.63
N HIS A 180 35.29 -11.91 -16.11
CA HIS A 180 34.73 -13.24 -15.90
C HIS A 180 34.60 -13.61 -14.41
N ILE A 181 35.60 -13.23 -13.60
CA ILE A 181 35.60 -13.44 -12.15
C ILE A 181 34.49 -12.62 -11.48
N THR A 182 34.43 -11.32 -11.74
CA THR A 182 33.46 -10.41 -11.10
C THR A 182 32.03 -10.70 -11.53
N PHE A 183 31.81 -10.99 -12.82
CA PHE A 183 30.51 -11.39 -13.36
C PHE A 183 30.02 -12.72 -12.75
N SER A 184 30.93 -13.69 -12.56
CA SER A 184 30.59 -14.99 -11.93
C SER A 184 30.36 -14.90 -10.42
N LEU A 185 30.92 -13.87 -9.76
CA LEU A 185 30.73 -13.61 -8.34
C LEU A 185 29.38 -12.96 -8.03
N ALA A 186 28.87 -12.14 -8.95
CA ALA A 186 27.59 -11.43 -8.82
C ALA A 186 26.38 -12.34 -8.47
N PRO A 187 26.12 -13.49 -9.13
CA PRO A 187 25.00 -14.37 -8.77
C PRO A 187 25.14 -15.01 -7.38
N VAL A 188 26.37 -15.21 -6.88
CA VAL A 188 26.60 -15.70 -5.51
C VAL A 188 26.10 -14.69 -4.50
N PHE A 189 26.47 -13.40 -4.67
CA PHE A 189 25.96 -12.33 -3.81
C PHE A 189 24.45 -12.12 -3.95
N LEU A 190 23.90 -12.27 -5.16
CA LEU A 190 22.46 -12.15 -5.42
C LEU A 190 21.65 -13.17 -4.60
N ILE A 191 22.06 -14.46 -4.60
CA ILE A 191 21.41 -15.51 -3.80
C ILE A 191 21.58 -15.24 -2.30
N ILE A 192 22.78 -14.84 -1.86
CA ILE A 192 23.05 -14.52 -0.46
C ILE A 192 22.17 -13.36 0.01
N PHE A 193 22.04 -12.32 -0.81
CA PHE A 193 21.24 -11.14 -0.50
C PHE A 193 19.77 -11.49 -0.24
N ILE A 194 19.14 -12.25 -1.14
CA ILE A 194 17.76 -12.70 -0.97
C ILE A 194 17.60 -13.60 0.26
N SER A 195 18.62 -14.39 0.61
CA SER A 195 18.57 -15.27 1.78
C SER A 195 18.53 -14.55 3.13
N VAL A 196 18.82 -13.24 3.18
CA VAL A 196 18.76 -12.41 4.40
C VAL A 196 17.36 -11.82 4.65
N PHE A 197 16.44 -11.91 3.69
CA PHE A 197 15.05 -11.53 3.94
C PHE A 197 14.40 -12.55 4.88
N PRO A 198 13.80 -12.10 6.01
CA PRO A 198 13.27 -13.00 7.02
C PRO A 198 12.03 -13.71 6.50
N VAL A 199 12.18 -14.99 6.14
CA VAL A 199 11.07 -15.92 5.90
C VAL A 199 11.19 -17.04 6.91
N SER A 200 10.09 -17.31 7.61
CA SER A 200 10.02 -18.27 8.73
C SER A 200 10.36 -19.71 8.36
N ASN A 201 10.63 -20.02 7.09
CA ASN A 201 11.00 -21.36 6.70
C ASN A 201 11.94 -21.34 5.48
N GLN A 202 12.96 -22.21 5.51
CA GLN A 202 13.76 -22.72 4.37
C GLN A 202 15.24 -22.29 4.27
N ASN A 203 16.06 -22.96 5.08
CA ASN A 203 17.52 -22.95 4.97
C ASN A 203 18.07 -23.93 3.90
N LYS A 204 17.35 -24.98 3.46
CA LYS A 204 17.95 -26.07 2.66
C LYS A 204 18.16 -25.71 1.18
N LEU A 205 17.12 -25.21 0.50
CA LEU A 205 17.18 -24.89 -0.94
C LEU A 205 18.11 -23.70 -1.21
N ASN A 206 18.06 -22.66 -0.37
CA ASN A 206 18.98 -21.52 -0.43
C ASN A 206 20.43 -21.94 -0.23
N LYS A 207 20.69 -22.82 0.75
CA LYS A 207 22.04 -23.38 0.94
C LYS A 207 22.49 -24.20 -0.28
N PHE A 208 21.58 -24.93 -0.92
CA PHE A 208 21.87 -25.71 -2.12
C PHE A 208 22.20 -24.82 -3.32
N GLY A 209 21.34 -23.86 -3.66
CA GLY A 209 21.58 -22.90 -4.75
C GLY A 209 22.87 -22.10 -4.54
N ARG A 210 23.12 -21.63 -3.31
CA ARG A 210 24.38 -20.95 -2.96
C ARG A 210 25.59 -21.84 -3.16
N LYS A 211 25.54 -23.11 -2.74
CA LYS A 211 26.64 -24.07 -2.95
C LYS A 211 26.93 -24.26 -4.44
N ILE A 212 25.89 -24.46 -5.27
CA ILE A 212 26.05 -24.63 -6.72
C ILE A 212 26.72 -23.40 -7.34
N ALA A 213 26.19 -22.20 -7.09
CA ALA A 213 26.74 -20.96 -7.64
C ALA A 213 28.19 -20.72 -7.18
N THR A 214 28.52 -21.07 -5.93
CA THR A 214 29.88 -20.96 -5.39
C THR A 214 30.83 -21.96 -6.02
N ILE A 215 30.39 -23.21 -6.24
CA ILE A 215 31.20 -24.25 -6.92
C ILE A 215 31.47 -23.83 -8.36
N LEU A 216 30.46 -23.35 -9.08
CA LEU A 216 30.63 -22.84 -10.44
C LEU A 216 31.56 -21.63 -10.47
N PHE A 217 31.44 -20.69 -9.52
CA PHE A 217 32.37 -19.57 -9.39
C PHE A 217 33.81 -20.03 -9.16
N ILE A 218 34.05 -20.97 -8.24
CA ILE A 218 35.40 -21.51 -7.99
C ILE A 218 35.94 -22.21 -9.24
N LEU A 219 35.11 -22.98 -9.94
CA LEU A 219 35.49 -23.64 -11.20
C LEU A 219 35.90 -22.60 -12.25
N ILE A 220 35.10 -21.55 -12.45
CA ILE A 220 35.39 -20.48 -13.42
C ILE A 220 36.66 -19.71 -13.00
N LEU A 221 36.86 -19.45 -11.71
CA LEU A 221 38.06 -18.81 -11.18
C LEU A 221 39.31 -19.65 -11.48
N VAL A 222 39.27 -20.96 -11.23
CA VAL A 222 40.40 -21.86 -11.53
C VAL A 222 40.67 -21.92 -13.03
N LEU A 223 39.63 -22.07 -13.86
CA LEU A 223 39.77 -22.12 -15.31
C LEU A 223 40.32 -20.81 -15.89
N THR A 224 39.86 -19.66 -15.40
CA THR A 224 40.36 -18.34 -15.83
C THR A 224 41.82 -18.13 -15.43
N ILE A 225 42.24 -18.59 -14.24
CA ILE A 225 43.64 -18.54 -13.81
C ILE A 225 44.51 -19.46 -14.70
N LEU A 226 44.07 -20.70 -14.94
CA LEU A 226 44.79 -21.64 -15.81
C LEU A 226 44.93 -21.13 -17.24
N GLN A 227 43.88 -20.52 -17.78
CA GLN A 227 43.92 -19.87 -19.07
C GLN A 227 44.83 -18.63 -19.07
N SER A 228 44.81 -17.84 -17.99
CA SER A 228 45.70 -16.68 -17.86
C SER A 228 47.17 -17.07 -17.86
N LEU A 229 47.50 -18.23 -17.28
CA LEU A 229 48.84 -18.82 -17.24
C LEU A 229 49.22 -19.56 -18.54
N GLY A 230 48.30 -19.69 -19.50
CA GLY A 230 48.56 -20.32 -20.80
C GLY A 230 48.54 -21.86 -20.79
N PHE A 231 48.07 -22.50 -19.71
CA PHE A 231 47.99 -23.97 -19.63
C PHE A 231 46.82 -24.56 -20.44
N VAL A 232 45.77 -23.77 -20.69
CA VAL A 232 44.51 -24.24 -21.28
C VAL A 232 43.90 -23.16 -22.19
N GLN A 233 43.42 -23.53 -23.38
CA GLN A 233 42.69 -22.66 -24.32
C GLN A 233 41.19 -23.03 -24.32
N LEU A 234 40.41 -22.49 -23.38
CA LEU A 234 38.98 -22.78 -23.19
C LEU A 234 38.10 -21.51 -23.18
N ILE A 235 38.42 -20.54 -24.05
CA ILE A 235 37.78 -19.21 -24.10
C ILE A 235 36.24 -19.31 -24.19
N SER A 236 35.75 -20.07 -25.18
CA SER A 236 34.31 -20.24 -25.42
C SER A 236 33.60 -20.93 -24.24
N LEU A 237 34.26 -21.90 -23.61
CA LEU A 237 33.71 -22.63 -22.47
C LEU A 237 33.58 -21.73 -21.23
N ILE A 238 34.60 -20.93 -20.92
CA ILE A 238 34.58 -20.00 -19.78
C ILE A 238 33.43 -18.99 -19.95
N LYS A 239 33.27 -18.41 -21.15
CA LYS A 239 32.20 -17.47 -21.45
C LYS A 239 30.81 -18.10 -21.24
N LYS A 240 30.61 -19.33 -21.75
CA LYS A 240 29.35 -20.07 -21.57
C LYS A 240 29.07 -20.41 -20.11
N LEU A 241 30.07 -20.90 -19.38
CA LEU A 241 29.95 -21.24 -17.95
C LEU A 241 29.60 -20.00 -17.11
N SER A 242 30.25 -18.85 -17.39
CA SER A 242 29.97 -17.57 -16.72
C SER A 242 28.52 -17.12 -16.93
N LEU A 243 28.03 -17.17 -18.18
CA LEU A 243 26.64 -16.83 -18.49
C LEU A 243 25.64 -17.82 -17.87
N SER A 244 25.93 -19.12 -17.92
CA SER A 244 25.10 -20.14 -17.29
C SER A 244 25.02 -19.95 -15.77
N ASN A 245 26.14 -19.63 -15.11
CA ASN A 245 26.16 -19.35 -13.67
C ASN A 245 25.28 -18.14 -13.31
N MET A 246 25.30 -17.08 -14.11
CA MET A 246 24.40 -15.93 -13.94
C MET A 246 22.93 -16.32 -14.09
N VAL A 247 22.57 -17.05 -15.15
CA VAL A 247 21.18 -17.50 -15.38
C VAL A 247 20.69 -18.41 -14.24
N ILE A 248 21.51 -19.35 -13.80
CA ILE A 248 21.21 -20.23 -12.65
C ILE A 248 20.99 -19.38 -11.38
N GLY A 249 21.85 -18.39 -11.13
CA GLY A 249 21.70 -17.46 -10.02
C GLY A 249 20.36 -16.72 -10.03
N ILE A 250 19.99 -16.16 -11.19
CA ILE A 250 18.72 -15.45 -11.38
C ILE A 250 17.54 -16.39 -11.15
N LEU A 251 17.55 -17.60 -11.72
CA LEU A 251 16.46 -18.58 -11.54
C LEU A 251 16.25 -18.96 -10.07
N PHE A 252 17.32 -19.22 -9.33
CA PHE A 252 17.22 -19.48 -7.89
C PHE A 252 16.67 -18.28 -7.13
N THR A 253 17.07 -17.06 -7.48
CA THR A 253 16.55 -15.86 -6.81
C THR A 253 15.08 -15.61 -7.10
N LEU A 254 14.63 -15.81 -8.34
CA LEU A 254 13.22 -15.73 -8.72
C LEU A 254 12.38 -16.81 -8.02
N TRP A 255 12.90 -18.03 -7.91
CA TRP A 255 12.25 -19.10 -7.16
C TRP A 255 12.08 -18.71 -5.68
N ASN A 256 13.13 -18.17 -5.07
CA ASN A 256 13.11 -17.73 -3.66
C ASN A 256 12.13 -16.58 -3.42
N LEU A 257 12.07 -15.61 -4.35
CA LEU A 257 11.07 -14.54 -4.31
C LEU A 257 9.65 -15.07 -4.56
N GLY A 258 9.47 -16.07 -5.42
CA GLY A 258 8.17 -16.71 -5.65
C GLY A 258 7.59 -17.36 -4.39
N LEU A 259 8.44 -17.83 -3.47
CA LEU A 259 8.02 -18.35 -2.17
C LEU A 259 7.53 -17.22 -1.24
N LEU A 260 8.16 -16.05 -1.27
CA LEU A 260 7.76 -14.87 -0.51
C LEU A 260 6.38 -14.34 -0.90
N ILE A 261 5.95 -14.56 -2.15
CA ILE A 261 4.61 -14.18 -2.62
C ILE A 261 3.49 -14.94 -1.88
N LYS A 262 3.79 -16.15 -1.37
CA LYS A 262 2.80 -16.97 -0.64
C LYS A 262 2.46 -16.44 0.75
N LEU A 263 3.20 -15.43 1.25
CA LEU A 263 2.89 -14.80 2.53
C LEU A 263 1.51 -14.10 2.51
N PRO A 264 0.83 -13.98 3.66
CA PRO A 264 -0.42 -13.24 3.76
C PRO A 264 -0.22 -11.75 3.39
N LYS A 265 -1.29 -11.11 2.89
CA LYS A 265 -1.25 -9.75 2.30
C LYS A 265 -0.70 -8.67 3.24
N ASN A 266 -0.79 -8.90 4.55
CA ASN A 266 -0.48 -7.93 5.60
C ASN A 266 1.00 -7.94 6.02
N GLN A 267 1.78 -8.93 5.57
CA GLN A 267 3.19 -9.00 5.96
C GLN A 267 4.07 -8.10 5.08
N PRO A 268 4.97 -7.30 5.69
CA PRO A 268 5.83 -6.38 4.95
C PRO A 268 6.76 -7.13 3.97
N GLY A 269 7.19 -8.34 4.34
CA GLY A 269 8.02 -9.19 3.48
C GLY A 269 7.39 -9.52 2.12
N LYS A 270 6.05 -9.55 2.02
CA LYS A 270 5.36 -9.76 0.73
C LYS A 270 5.53 -8.56 -0.19
N ASN A 271 5.31 -7.34 0.33
CA ASN A 271 5.47 -6.11 -0.45
C ASN A 271 6.93 -5.87 -0.84
N GLU A 272 7.86 -6.13 0.08
CA GLU A 272 9.30 -6.12 -0.22
C GLU A 272 9.64 -7.05 -1.37
N ALA A 273 9.22 -8.33 -1.30
CA ALA A 273 9.50 -9.33 -2.33
C ALA A 273 8.93 -8.94 -3.70
N TYR A 274 7.73 -8.37 -3.72
CA TYR A 274 7.10 -7.89 -4.94
C TYR A 274 7.87 -6.71 -5.56
N ILE A 275 8.28 -5.71 -4.78
CA ILE A 275 9.09 -4.59 -5.33
C ILE A 275 10.42 -5.11 -5.88
N ILE A 276 11.05 -6.05 -5.17
CA ILE A 276 12.30 -6.69 -5.61
C ILE A 276 12.08 -7.48 -6.91
N LEU A 277 11.03 -8.30 -6.99
CA LEU A 277 10.73 -9.13 -8.17
C LEU A 277 10.38 -8.27 -9.38
N LEU A 278 9.69 -7.13 -9.19
CA LEU A 278 9.45 -6.16 -10.25
C LEU A 278 10.78 -5.59 -10.77
N GLY A 279 11.68 -5.18 -9.88
CA GLY A 279 13.01 -4.70 -10.27
C GLY A 279 13.87 -5.76 -10.97
N MET A 280 13.83 -7.02 -10.51
CA MET A 280 14.51 -8.14 -11.17
C MET A 280 13.90 -8.49 -12.52
N GLY A 281 12.58 -8.44 -12.65
CA GLY A 281 11.88 -8.66 -13.91
C GLY A 281 12.25 -7.60 -14.94
N ILE A 282 12.21 -6.32 -14.57
CA ILE A 282 12.64 -5.23 -15.46
C ILE A 282 14.12 -5.37 -15.79
N GLY A 283 14.97 -5.72 -14.82
CA GLY A 283 16.42 -5.68 -15.02
C GLY A 283 17.05 -6.89 -15.69
N PHE A 284 16.65 -8.11 -15.33
CA PHE A 284 17.28 -9.33 -15.85
C PHE A 284 16.53 -9.97 -17.02
N LEU A 285 15.21 -9.78 -17.15
CA LEU A 285 14.44 -10.46 -18.18
C LEU A 285 14.91 -10.12 -19.61
N PRO A 286 15.15 -8.84 -19.97
CA PRO A 286 15.69 -8.50 -21.29
C PRO A 286 17.08 -9.13 -21.52
N PHE A 287 17.95 -9.11 -20.50
CA PHE A 287 19.30 -9.67 -20.59
C PHE A 287 19.31 -11.19 -20.78
N VAL A 288 18.50 -11.91 -20.01
CA VAL A 288 18.43 -13.37 -20.08
C VAL A 288 17.86 -13.83 -21.42
N LEU A 289 16.74 -13.24 -21.85
CA LEU A 289 16.04 -13.67 -23.06
C LEU A 289 16.76 -13.27 -24.35
N LEU A 290 17.31 -12.07 -24.41
CA LEU A 290 17.79 -11.47 -25.67
C LEU A 290 19.30 -11.58 -25.85
N SER A 291 20.05 -11.85 -24.78
CA SER A 291 21.52 -11.93 -24.82
C SER A 291 22.07 -13.24 -24.25
N ALA A 292 21.73 -13.62 -23.02
CA ALA A 292 22.38 -14.77 -22.36
C ALA A 292 21.97 -16.12 -22.98
N LEU A 293 20.66 -16.37 -23.16
CA LEU A 293 20.18 -17.64 -23.73
C LEU A 293 20.65 -17.87 -25.18
N PRO A 294 20.58 -16.89 -26.10
CA PRO A 294 21.11 -17.07 -27.46
C PRO A 294 22.59 -17.50 -27.46
N ILE A 295 23.43 -16.85 -26.66
CA ILE A 295 24.87 -17.17 -26.60
C ILE A 295 25.12 -18.57 -26.04
N ILE A 296 24.35 -18.99 -25.02
CA ILE A 296 24.47 -20.33 -24.43
C ILE A 296 24.12 -21.41 -25.47
N PHE A 297 23.10 -21.17 -26.30
CA PHE A 297 22.61 -22.11 -27.33
C PHE A 297 23.23 -21.93 -28.72
N ASN A 298 24.26 -21.08 -28.88
CA ASN A 298 24.86 -20.73 -30.18
C ASN A 298 23.86 -20.17 -31.22
N LEU A 299 22.83 -19.45 -30.77
CA LEU A 299 21.90 -18.73 -31.64
C LEU A 299 22.43 -17.33 -31.94
N GLU A 300 22.02 -16.75 -33.08
CA GLU A 300 22.33 -15.36 -33.42
C GLU A 300 21.76 -14.39 -32.38
N GLN A 301 22.53 -13.35 -32.06
CA GLN A 301 22.16 -12.37 -31.04
C GLN A 301 21.08 -11.43 -31.59
N LEU A 302 19.96 -11.33 -30.87
CA LEU A 302 18.83 -10.50 -31.27
C LEU A 302 19.04 -9.00 -30.98
N ILE A 303 19.89 -8.68 -29.99
CA ILE A 303 20.19 -7.30 -29.54
C ILE A 303 21.62 -7.24 -29.03
N TYR A 304 22.29 -6.12 -29.30
CA TYR A 304 23.57 -5.77 -28.68
C TYR A 304 23.47 -5.76 -27.15
N SER A 305 24.38 -6.49 -26.50
CA SER A 305 24.50 -6.59 -25.03
C SER A 305 24.51 -5.24 -24.31
N GLN A 306 24.97 -4.19 -24.98
CA GLN A 306 25.01 -2.81 -24.47
C GLN A 306 23.61 -2.27 -24.12
N VAL A 307 22.61 -2.44 -24.98
CA VAL A 307 21.24 -1.91 -24.72
C VAL A 307 20.58 -2.69 -23.58
N SER A 308 20.77 -4.00 -23.56
CA SER A 308 20.22 -4.87 -22.52
C SER A 308 20.83 -4.57 -21.13
N SER A 309 22.09 -4.14 -21.08
CA SER A 309 22.77 -3.78 -19.83
C SER A 309 22.17 -2.58 -19.10
N LEU A 310 21.51 -1.65 -19.80
CA LEU A 310 20.86 -0.49 -19.20
C LEU A 310 19.71 -0.89 -18.26
N PHE A 311 19.02 -1.98 -18.57
CA PHE A 311 17.91 -2.49 -17.74
C PHE A 311 18.40 -3.01 -16.39
N ILE A 312 19.62 -3.55 -16.34
CA ILE A 312 20.21 -4.10 -15.11
C ILE A 312 20.23 -3.03 -13.99
N SER A 313 20.29 -1.74 -14.35
CA SER A 313 20.20 -0.60 -13.42
C SER A 313 18.92 -0.56 -12.57
N ALA A 314 17.81 -1.16 -13.02
CA ALA A 314 16.56 -1.22 -12.27
C ALA A 314 16.69 -2.02 -10.96
N ILE A 315 17.64 -2.96 -10.91
CA ILE A 315 17.85 -3.87 -9.78
C ILE A 315 18.42 -3.14 -8.55
N PRO A 316 19.59 -2.48 -8.61
CA PRO A 316 20.12 -1.77 -7.44
C PRO A 316 19.17 -0.67 -6.96
N ILE A 317 18.39 -0.05 -7.87
CA ILE A 317 17.39 0.96 -7.52
C ILE A 317 16.26 0.35 -6.69
N SER A 318 15.68 -0.76 -7.13
CA SER A 318 14.60 -1.43 -6.39
C SER A 318 15.08 -1.95 -5.03
N LEU A 319 16.29 -2.50 -4.97
CA LEU A 319 16.89 -3.00 -3.73
C LEU A 319 17.27 -1.88 -2.76
N TYR A 320 17.86 -0.79 -3.26
CA TYR A 320 18.13 0.42 -2.47
C TYR A 320 16.84 0.95 -1.83
N TYR A 321 15.78 1.04 -2.64
CA TYR A 321 14.50 1.56 -2.20
C TYR A 321 13.94 0.74 -1.04
N VAL A 322 13.91 -0.59 -1.17
CA VAL A 322 13.36 -1.50 -0.15
C VAL A 322 14.12 -1.43 1.17
N ILE A 323 15.44 -1.31 1.14
CA ILE A 323 16.27 -1.31 2.37
C ILE A 323 16.27 0.05 3.06
N VAL A 324 16.33 1.14 2.29
CA VAL A 324 16.51 2.47 2.86
C VAL A 324 15.19 3.03 3.37
N ASN A 325 14.12 2.83 2.61
CA ASN A 325 12.83 3.40 2.93
C ASN A 325 12.12 2.55 3.98
N LYS A 326 11.80 3.19 5.11
CA LYS A 326 11.03 2.58 6.21
C LYS A 326 9.61 2.23 5.78
N TYR A 327 9.13 2.85 4.69
CA TYR A 327 7.80 2.64 4.13
C TYR A 327 7.84 2.33 2.65
N LEU A 328 6.92 1.45 2.23
CA LEU A 328 6.87 0.92 0.88
C LEU A 328 5.54 1.31 0.20
N PRO A 329 5.56 1.57 -1.12
CA PRO A 329 4.37 1.77 -1.92
C PRO A 329 3.61 0.44 -2.06
N ASP A 330 2.28 0.49 -2.27
CA ASP A 330 1.52 -0.74 -2.54
C ASP A 330 2.05 -1.38 -3.82
N SER A 331 2.64 -2.57 -3.65
CA SER A 331 3.28 -3.26 -4.75
C SER A 331 2.29 -3.67 -5.84
N ARG A 332 1.02 -3.96 -5.50
CA ARG A 332 0.01 -4.36 -6.50
C ARG A 332 -0.29 -3.23 -7.47
N ARG A 333 -0.37 -2.01 -6.95
CA ARG A 333 -0.57 -0.81 -7.77
C ARG A 333 0.63 -0.60 -8.69
N LEU A 334 1.85 -0.77 -8.17
CA LEU A 334 3.07 -0.72 -8.99
C LEU A 334 3.09 -1.80 -10.07
N TYR A 335 2.71 -3.04 -9.76
CA TYR A 335 2.65 -4.14 -10.74
C TYR A 335 1.63 -3.88 -11.84
N ALA A 336 0.40 -3.49 -11.48
CA ALA A 336 -0.65 -3.19 -12.44
C ALA A 336 -0.25 -2.02 -13.35
N THR A 337 0.39 -1.01 -12.77
CA THR A 337 0.90 0.17 -13.48
C THR A 337 2.07 -0.19 -14.41
N ALA A 338 3.01 -1.03 -13.96
CA ALA A 338 4.12 -1.48 -14.79
C ALA A 338 3.64 -2.34 -15.97
N LEU A 339 2.70 -3.25 -15.74
CA LEU A 339 2.15 -4.11 -16.79
C LEU A 339 1.38 -3.30 -17.84
N SER A 340 0.59 -2.31 -17.42
CA SER A 340 -0.12 -1.43 -18.36
C SER A 340 0.84 -0.58 -19.19
N TYR A 341 1.93 -0.08 -18.60
CA TYR A 341 2.96 0.65 -19.34
C TYR A 341 3.74 -0.24 -20.32
N ILE A 342 4.10 -1.47 -19.94
CA ILE A 342 4.75 -2.41 -20.86
C ILE A 342 3.81 -2.72 -22.04
N GLY A 343 2.52 -2.96 -21.78
CA GLY A 343 1.53 -3.17 -22.82
C GLY A 343 1.37 -1.97 -23.76
N ALA A 344 1.27 -0.76 -23.20
CA ALA A 344 1.19 0.47 -23.98
C ALA A 344 2.47 0.71 -24.80
N ALA A 345 3.65 0.45 -24.24
CA ALA A 345 4.93 0.57 -24.92
C ALA A 345 5.01 -0.36 -26.14
N ALA A 346 4.59 -1.62 -25.98
CA ALA A 346 4.56 -2.60 -27.05
C ALA A 346 3.65 -2.15 -28.21
N ILE A 347 2.41 -1.74 -27.90
CA ILE A 347 1.45 -1.28 -28.91
C ILE A 347 1.97 -0.02 -29.61
N LEU A 348 2.45 0.97 -28.86
CA LEU A 348 2.99 2.21 -29.43
C LEU A 348 4.20 1.94 -30.31
N SER A 349 5.13 1.09 -29.86
CA SER A 349 6.31 0.71 -30.64
C SER A 349 5.94 -0.01 -31.93
N LEU A 350 4.90 -0.86 -31.91
CA LEU A 350 4.40 -1.54 -33.10
C LEU A 350 3.82 -0.55 -34.11
N ILE A 351 3.02 0.42 -33.65
CA ILE A 351 2.45 1.48 -34.51
C ILE A 351 3.56 2.31 -35.14
N VAL A 352 4.56 2.74 -34.35
CA VAL A 352 5.69 3.54 -34.85
C VAL A 352 6.57 2.72 -35.82
N PHE A 353 6.79 1.45 -35.53
CA PHE A 353 7.56 0.57 -36.42
C PHE A 353 6.87 0.37 -37.78
N LEU A 354 5.57 0.08 -37.77
CA LEU A 354 4.78 -0.09 -38.99
C LEU A 354 4.73 1.20 -39.81
N THR A 355 4.55 2.36 -39.16
CA THR A 355 4.56 3.66 -39.87
C THR A 355 5.93 3.99 -40.47
N LEU A 356 7.04 3.75 -39.77
CA LEU A 356 8.39 3.92 -40.31
C LEU A 356 8.68 2.99 -41.51
N PHE A 357 8.13 1.78 -41.50
CA PHE A 357 8.20 0.85 -42.62
C PHE A 357 7.37 1.34 -43.82
N PHE A 358 6.11 1.75 -43.60
CA PHE A 358 5.25 2.26 -44.67
C PHE A 358 5.78 3.55 -45.31
N LEU A 359 6.48 4.39 -44.54
CA LEU A 359 7.15 5.60 -45.03
C LEU A 359 8.47 5.32 -45.79
N GLN A 360 8.85 4.04 -45.99
CA GLN A 360 10.09 3.61 -46.65
C GLN A 360 11.39 4.13 -46.00
N ILE A 361 11.33 4.60 -44.74
CA ILE A 361 12.52 5.02 -44.00
C ILE A 361 13.32 3.79 -43.56
N LEU A 362 12.63 2.70 -43.20
CA LEU A 362 13.26 1.41 -42.90
C LEU A 362 13.27 0.53 -44.16
N PRO A 363 14.45 0.10 -44.66
CA PRO A 363 14.57 -0.61 -45.92
C PRO A 363 14.05 -2.05 -45.86
N ALA A 364 13.91 -2.64 -44.66
CA ALA A 364 13.40 -3.99 -44.47
C ALA A 364 12.78 -4.19 -43.06
N ILE A 365 11.84 -5.12 -42.96
CA ILE A 365 11.29 -5.58 -41.67
C ILE A 365 12.31 -6.50 -41.02
N ARG A 366 13.23 -5.93 -40.22
CA ARG A 366 14.15 -6.71 -39.38
C ARG A 366 13.75 -6.60 -37.92
N LEU A 367 13.82 -7.71 -37.21
CA LEU A 367 13.46 -7.82 -35.80
C LEU A 367 14.29 -6.88 -34.91
N GLU A 368 15.55 -6.63 -35.26
CA GLU A 368 16.47 -5.72 -34.55
C GLU A 368 15.96 -4.28 -34.46
N HIS A 369 15.34 -3.77 -35.53
CA HIS A 369 14.84 -2.38 -35.56
C HIS A 369 13.57 -2.25 -34.70
N TYR A 370 12.72 -3.27 -34.73
CA TYR A 370 11.53 -3.31 -33.88
C TYR A 370 11.90 -3.40 -32.40
N THR A 371 12.84 -4.30 -32.05
CA THR A 371 13.28 -4.45 -30.66
C THR A 371 13.92 -3.17 -30.15
N ALA A 372 14.81 -2.53 -30.91
CA ALA A 372 15.44 -1.26 -30.54
C ALA A 372 14.40 -0.14 -30.30
N LEU A 373 13.40 -0.04 -31.16
CA LEU A 373 12.32 0.94 -31.01
C LEU A 373 11.47 0.67 -29.77
N LEU A 374 11.10 -0.59 -29.52
CA LEU A 374 10.36 -1.01 -28.32
C LEU A 374 11.13 -0.68 -27.03
N PHE A 375 12.45 -0.84 -27.03
CA PHE A 375 13.27 -0.46 -25.88
C PHE A 375 13.34 1.06 -25.68
N SER A 376 13.47 1.83 -26.76
CA SER A 376 13.47 3.29 -26.69
C SER A 376 12.13 3.83 -26.19
N THR A 377 11.00 3.28 -26.62
CA THR A 377 9.68 3.71 -26.15
C THR A 377 9.45 3.33 -24.68
N LEU A 378 9.93 2.16 -24.24
CA LEU A 378 9.82 1.73 -22.85
C LEU A 378 10.66 2.62 -21.92
N LEU A 379 11.89 2.98 -22.32
CA LEU A 379 12.71 3.95 -21.61
C LEU A 379 12.03 5.32 -21.52
N PHE A 380 11.45 5.79 -22.63
CA PHE A 380 10.71 7.05 -22.67
C PHE A 380 9.52 7.06 -21.70
N ILE A 381 8.72 6.00 -21.67
CA ILE A 381 7.56 5.88 -20.76
C ILE A 381 8.00 5.85 -19.30
N VAL A 382 9.09 5.13 -18.97
CA VAL A 382 9.63 5.11 -17.60
C VAL A 382 10.11 6.50 -17.18
N CYS A 383 10.89 7.19 -18.02
CA CYS A 383 11.33 8.55 -17.76
C CYS A 383 10.14 9.52 -17.60
N PHE A 384 9.18 9.44 -18.52
CA PHE A 384 7.96 10.26 -18.46
C PHE A 384 7.15 9.98 -17.21
N HIS A 385 7.08 8.73 -16.75
CA HIS A 385 6.40 8.36 -15.51
C HIS A 385 7.09 8.97 -14.28
N PHE A 386 8.41 8.92 -14.19
CA PHE A 386 9.14 9.57 -13.10
C PHE A 386 8.97 11.10 -13.11
N ILE A 387 9.00 11.72 -14.29
CA ILE A 387 8.70 13.14 -14.46
C ILE A 387 7.27 13.44 -14.02
N ARG A 388 6.30 12.62 -14.45
CA ARG A 388 4.90 12.73 -14.05
C ARG A 388 4.72 12.56 -12.55
N ILE A 389 5.44 11.65 -11.88
CA ILE A 389 5.43 11.52 -10.41
C ILE A 389 6.02 12.77 -9.76
N GLY A 390 7.12 13.30 -10.30
CA GLY A 390 7.71 14.56 -9.82
C GLY A 390 6.69 15.71 -9.90
N ILE A 391 5.98 15.80 -11.02
CA ILE A 391 4.92 16.79 -11.25
C ILE A 391 3.69 16.48 -10.38
N SER A 392 3.31 15.21 -10.22
CA SER A 392 2.14 14.81 -9.44
C SER A 392 2.37 15.06 -7.97
N LYS A 393 3.57 14.86 -7.43
CA LYS A 393 3.89 15.26 -6.05
C LYS A 393 3.82 16.77 -5.83
N LEU A 394 4.10 17.56 -6.86
CA LEU A 394 3.89 19.01 -6.83
C LEU A 394 2.39 19.36 -6.94
N TRP A 395 1.60 18.52 -7.62
CA TRP A 395 0.16 18.71 -7.87
C TRP A 395 -0.75 18.03 -6.82
N GLU A 396 -0.23 17.11 -6.01
CA GLU A 396 -0.95 16.32 -4.99
C GLU A 396 -1.46 17.16 -3.82
N ARG A 397 -1.21 18.47 -3.84
CA ARG A 397 -2.02 19.45 -3.11
C ARG A 397 -3.48 19.57 -3.61
N SER A 398 -3.89 18.87 -4.66
CA SER A 398 -5.15 19.20 -5.38
C SER A 398 -6.15 18.05 -5.68
N SER A 399 -5.90 16.76 -5.46
CA SER A 399 -6.91 15.74 -5.84
C SER A 399 -6.66 14.33 -5.26
N PHE A 400 -7.63 13.80 -4.50
CA PHE A 400 -7.62 12.49 -3.84
C PHE A 400 -8.99 11.80 -4.04
N SER A 401 -9.10 10.71 -4.81
CA SER A 401 -10.44 10.08 -5.04
C SER A 401 -10.49 8.53 -5.10
N GLU A 402 -9.49 7.80 -5.58
CA GLU A 402 -9.69 6.37 -5.90
C GLU A 402 -9.41 5.35 -4.77
N GLU A 403 -8.56 5.63 -3.78
CA GLU A 403 -8.29 4.70 -2.65
C GLU A 403 -9.49 4.57 -1.67
N LYS A 404 -10.49 5.45 -1.80
CA LYS A 404 -11.65 5.59 -0.91
C LYS A 404 -12.59 4.37 -0.90
N GLN A 405 -12.63 3.57 -1.96
CA GLN A 405 -13.64 2.51 -2.14
C GLN A 405 -13.32 1.20 -1.37
N THR A 406 -12.07 0.72 -1.37
CA THR A 406 -11.71 -0.53 -0.67
C THR A 406 -11.70 -0.36 0.85
N PHE A 407 -11.40 0.86 1.31
CA PHE A 407 -11.44 1.24 2.72
C PHE A 407 -12.87 1.35 3.25
N LYS A 408 -13.82 1.90 2.48
CA LYS A 408 -15.25 1.93 2.82
C LYS A 408 -15.86 0.54 3.05
N GLN A 409 -15.39 -0.48 2.33
CA GLN A 409 -15.86 -1.86 2.53
C GLN A 409 -15.32 -2.48 3.83
N LYS A 410 -14.04 -2.25 4.16
CA LYS A 410 -13.49 -2.67 5.47
C LYS A 410 -14.12 -1.90 6.64
N MET A 411 -14.54 -0.67 6.40
CA MET A 411 -15.24 0.19 7.35
C MET A 411 -16.64 -0.34 7.71
N ALA A 412 -17.41 -0.80 6.72
CA ALA A 412 -18.75 -1.37 6.96
C ALA A 412 -18.67 -2.63 7.84
N SER A 413 -17.73 -3.54 7.55
CA SER A 413 -17.55 -4.78 8.33
C SER A 413 -17.06 -4.54 9.76
N LEU A 414 -16.24 -3.51 9.98
CA LEU A 414 -15.73 -3.20 11.32
C LEU A 414 -16.82 -2.62 12.23
N ASN A 415 -17.68 -1.77 11.65
CA ASN A 415 -18.78 -1.14 12.37
C ASN A 415 -19.87 -2.17 12.77
N GLU A 416 -20.16 -3.15 11.90
CA GLU A 416 -21.03 -4.29 12.23
C GLU A 416 -20.47 -5.12 13.40
N ASN A 417 -19.17 -5.42 13.41
CA ASN A 417 -18.58 -6.25 14.46
C ASN A 417 -18.49 -5.54 15.82
N LEU A 418 -18.13 -4.25 15.85
CA LEU A 418 -17.93 -3.49 17.08
C LEU A 418 -19.21 -3.33 17.92
N THR A 419 -20.39 -3.38 17.30
CA THR A 419 -21.67 -3.34 18.02
C THR A 419 -21.99 -4.64 18.76
N SER A 420 -21.36 -5.76 18.40
CA SER A 420 -21.65 -7.09 18.95
C SER A 420 -20.81 -7.49 20.17
N PHE A 421 -19.69 -6.80 20.45
CA PHE A 421 -18.73 -7.21 21.47
C PHE A 421 -18.80 -6.37 22.76
N LEU A 422 -19.20 -7.02 23.87
CA LEU A 422 -19.23 -6.42 25.21
C LEU A 422 -17.89 -6.52 25.98
N ALA A 423 -16.83 -7.10 25.40
CA ALA A 423 -15.57 -7.39 26.10
C ALA A 423 -14.39 -6.52 25.63
N GLU A 424 -13.92 -5.61 26.50
CA GLU A 424 -12.90 -4.58 26.22
C GLU A 424 -11.59 -5.07 25.58
N LYS A 425 -11.13 -6.30 25.88
CA LYS A 425 -9.86 -6.84 25.34
C LYS A 425 -9.99 -7.28 23.88
N ARG A 426 -11.14 -7.84 23.48
CA ARG A 426 -11.35 -8.32 22.11
C ARG A 426 -11.39 -7.17 21.11
N ILE A 427 -11.91 -6.03 21.53
CA ILE A 427 -12.05 -4.83 20.69
C ILE A 427 -10.67 -4.31 20.23
N LEU A 428 -9.70 -4.16 21.15
CA LEU A 428 -8.38 -3.63 20.78
C LEU A 428 -7.62 -4.58 19.85
N ASP A 429 -7.70 -5.89 20.11
CA ASP A 429 -7.05 -6.90 19.29
C ASP A 429 -7.70 -6.99 17.89
N GLU A 430 -9.02 -6.86 17.79
CA GLU A 430 -9.75 -6.87 16.51
C GLU A 430 -9.49 -5.61 15.67
N ILE A 431 -9.27 -4.45 16.31
CA ILE A 431 -8.87 -3.23 15.59
C ILE A 431 -7.43 -3.36 15.07
N ILE A 432 -6.53 -3.95 15.85
CA ILE A 432 -5.16 -4.25 15.41
C ILE A 432 -5.17 -5.15 14.16
N GLU A 433 -5.97 -6.22 14.17
CA GLU A 433 -6.08 -7.15 13.04
C GLU A 433 -6.73 -6.51 11.81
N ASN A 434 -7.84 -5.79 11.99
CA ASN A 434 -8.58 -5.24 10.86
C ASN A 434 -7.95 -3.99 10.24
N LEU A 435 -7.34 -3.12 11.06
CA LEU A 435 -6.58 -1.96 10.57
C LEU A 435 -5.16 -2.33 10.14
N ASP A 436 -4.71 -3.55 10.42
CA ASP A 436 -3.37 -4.06 10.14
C ASP A 436 -2.27 -3.16 10.74
N ILE A 437 -2.42 -2.82 12.00
CA ILE A 437 -1.50 -1.92 12.74
C ILE A 437 -0.72 -2.70 13.79
N ASP A 438 0.48 -2.24 14.12
CA ASP A 438 1.39 -2.97 15.01
C ASP A 438 1.06 -2.79 16.50
N GLY A 439 0.21 -1.83 16.86
CA GLY A 439 -0.25 -1.64 18.23
C GLY A 439 -1.23 -0.49 18.38
N ILE A 440 -1.88 -0.42 19.54
CA ILE A 440 -2.75 0.69 19.96
C ILE A 440 -2.41 1.04 21.40
N PHE A 441 -2.32 2.32 21.70
CA PHE A 441 -2.14 2.81 23.06
C PHE A 441 -3.19 3.87 23.39
N ILE A 442 -3.85 3.72 24.53
CA ILE A 442 -4.91 4.59 24.99
C ILE A 442 -4.52 5.09 26.38
N ILE A 443 -4.57 6.41 26.55
CA ILE A 443 -4.37 7.07 27.83
C ILE A 443 -5.60 7.93 28.14
N VAL A 444 -6.15 7.79 29.34
CA VAL A 444 -7.28 8.59 29.83
C VAL A 444 -6.89 9.14 31.18
N GLU A 445 -7.00 10.44 31.37
CA GLU A 445 -6.72 11.11 32.63
C GLU A 445 -7.94 11.91 33.10
N ASN A 446 -8.40 11.63 34.31
CA ASN A 446 -9.53 12.30 34.94
C ASN A 446 -9.13 12.81 36.33
N ALA A 447 -9.49 14.05 36.65
CA ALA A 447 -9.18 14.72 37.91
C ALA A 447 -9.68 13.99 39.17
N GLN A 448 -10.75 13.19 39.07
CA GLN A 448 -11.35 12.47 40.20
C GLN A 448 -10.89 11.01 40.35
N ILE A 449 -10.26 10.42 39.33
CA ILE A 449 -10.09 8.96 39.20
C ILE A 449 -8.61 8.56 38.97
N GLY A 450 -7.77 9.48 38.50
CA GLY A 450 -6.36 9.23 38.15
C GLY A 450 -6.17 8.88 36.67
N CYS A 451 -4.97 8.39 36.32
CA CYS A 451 -4.57 8.06 34.95
C CYS A 451 -4.78 6.57 34.62
N LEU A 452 -5.60 6.28 33.62
CA LEU A 452 -5.82 4.95 33.06
C LEU A 452 -5.03 4.80 31.76
N LYS A 453 -4.26 3.71 31.65
CA LYS A 453 -3.44 3.39 30.48
C LYS A 453 -3.77 1.99 30.00
N LYS A 454 -4.06 1.83 28.70
CA LYS A 454 -4.24 0.53 28.06
C LYS A 454 -3.42 0.45 26.78
N ALA A 455 -2.70 -0.65 26.62
CA ALA A 455 -1.87 -0.92 25.45
C ALA A 455 -2.19 -2.30 24.86
N ALA A 456 -2.19 -2.40 23.54
CA ALA A 456 -2.34 -3.65 22.79
C ALA A 456 -1.31 -3.72 21.65
N GLY A 457 -1.00 -4.94 21.20
CA GLY A 457 0.07 -5.19 20.23
C GLY A 457 1.46 -4.83 20.75
N ARG A 458 2.33 -4.31 19.88
CA ARG A 458 3.73 -3.94 20.15
C ARG A 458 3.92 -3.06 21.37
N PHE A 459 3.03 -2.10 21.59
CA PHE A 459 3.15 -1.16 22.71
C PHE A 459 3.01 -1.84 24.08
N LYS A 460 2.39 -3.02 24.15
CA LYS A 460 2.29 -3.80 25.39
C LYS A 460 3.63 -4.39 25.83
N GLU A 461 4.51 -4.68 24.87
CA GLU A 461 5.78 -5.39 25.10
C GLU A 461 6.99 -4.45 25.25
N ASN A 462 6.83 -3.17 24.90
CA ASN A 462 7.93 -2.20 24.87
C ASN A 462 7.69 -0.97 25.77
N PRO A 463 8.14 -1.00 27.05
CA PRO A 463 7.87 0.07 28.01
C PRO A 463 8.55 1.41 27.66
N LYS A 464 9.66 1.41 26.92
CA LYS A 464 10.35 2.64 26.50
C LYS A 464 9.54 3.44 25.48
N GLU A 465 8.83 2.75 24.60
CA GLU A 465 7.95 3.38 23.61
C GLU A 465 6.73 4.00 24.29
N LEU A 466 6.14 3.30 25.27
CA LEU A 466 5.05 3.83 26.08
C LEU A 466 5.42 5.13 26.79
N GLU A 467 6.59 5.20 27.45
CA GLU A 467 7.04 6.42 28.15
C GLU A 467 7.20 7.61 27.18
N THR A 468 7.58 7.34 25.93
CA THR A 468 7.70 8.38 24.89
C THR A 468 6.32 8.91 24.46
N LEU A 469 5.35 8.01 24.28
CA LEU A 469 3.97 8.38 23.93
C LEU A 469 3.26 9.12 25.08
N GLU A 470 3.54 8.74 26.32
CA GLU A 470 3.02 9.44 27.51
C GLU A 470 3.56 10.87 27.60
N LYS A 471 4.87 11.07 27.43
CA LYS A 471 5.46 12.41 27.39
C LYS A 471 4.84 13.25 26.29
N PHE A 472 4.60 12.65 25.13
CA PHE A 472 3.93 13.33 24.01
C PHE A 472 2.49 13.74 24.38
N PHE A 473 1.72 12.87 25.03
CA PHE A 473 0.37 13.17 25.49
C PHE A 473 0.33 14.37 26.45
N TYR A 474 1.17 14.35 27.49
CA TYR A 474 1.21 15.44 28.48
C TYR A 474 1.66 16.78 27.90
N GLN A 475 2.56 16.78 26.91
CA GLN A 475 2.97 18.00 26.22
C GLN A 475 1.89 18.61 25.33
N ASN A 476 0.95 17.80 24.83
CA ASN A 476 -0.05 18.19 23.83
C ASN A 476 -1.50 18.19 24.34
N GLN A 477 -1.69 18.14 25.67
CA GLN A 477 -2.99 17.90 26.30
C GLN A 477 -4.04 19.02 26.12
N ARG A 478 -3.61 20.24 25.73
CA ARG A 478 -4.46 21.45 25.71
C ARG A 478 -4.30 22.37 24.49
N LEU A 479 -3.41 22.04 23.56
CA LEU A 479 -3.02 22.96 22.47
C LEU A 479 -3.59 22.58 21.10
N ASP A 480 -4.04 21.33 20.91
CA ASP A 480 -4.54 20.90 19.61
C ASP A 480 -5.50 19.71 19.75
N LEU A 481 -6.79 19.93 19.45
CA LEU A 481 -7.84 18.91 19.46
C LEU A 481 -7.96 18.19 18.11
N GLU A 482 -7.11 18.53 17.16
CA GLU A 482 -7.09 17.88 15.86
C GLU A 482 -6.30 16.56 15.91
N ALA A 483 -6.83 15.55 15.22
CA ALA A 483 -6.09 14.34 14.95
C ALA A 483 -4.84 14.67 14.12
N LYS A 484 -3.70 14.05 14.44
CA LYS A 484 -2.41 14.35 13.80
C LYS A 484 -1.71 13.10 13.35
N MET A 485 -1.07 13.20 12.18
CA MET A 485 -0.05 12.25 11.76
C MET A 485 1.26 12.58 12.47
N LEU A 486 1.84 11.59 13.13
CA LEU A 486 3.05 11.79 13.91
C LEU A 486 4.31 11.62 13.04
N PRO A 487 5.41 12.32 13.36
CA PRO A 487 6.67 12.20 12.63
C PRO A 487 7.26 10.78 12.65
N ASP A 488 8.12 10.47 11.68
CA ASP A 488 8.72 9.14 11.50
C ASP A 488 9.61 8.68 12.68
N ASP A 489 9.95 9.59 13.60
CA ASP A 489 10.73 9.36 14.83
C ASP A 489 9.85 8.98 16.04
N CYS A 490 8.53 9.21 15.99
CA CYS A 490 7.60 8.88 17.07
C CYS A 490 7.21 7.39 17.04
N PRO A 491 7.01 6.68 18.16
CA PRO A 491 6.63 5.26 18.13
C PRO A 491 5.31 5.00 17.37
N ALA A 492 4.31 5.85 17.61
CA ALA A 492 3.00 5.79 16.97
C ALA A 492 2.99 6.51 15.62
N GLY A 493 2.07 6.11 14.73
CA GLY A 493 1.88 6.76 13.43
C GLY A 493 0.86 7.90 13.50
N ILE A 494 -0.15 7.77 14.34
CA ILE A 494 -1.26 8.73 14.44
C ILE A 494 -1.62 8.95 15.92
N TYR A 495 -1.96 10.19 16.25
CA TYR A 495 -2.48 10.59 17.55
C TYR A 495 -3.85 11.25 17.38
N VAL A 496 -4.82 10.81 18.18
CA VAL A 496 -6.16 11.39 18.22
C VAL A 496 -6.49 11.80 19.66
N PRO A 497 -6.58 13.10 19.95
CA PRO A 497 -6.98 13.62 21.25
C PRO A 497 -8.52 13.75 21.38
N PHE A 498 -9.03 13.55 22.60
CA PHE A 498 -10.43 13.79 22.97
C PHE A 498 -10.52 14.47 24.34
N ILE A 499 -11.55 15.30 24.53
CA ILE A 499 -11.93 15.85 25.83
C ILE A 499 -13.39 15.52 26.08
N ALA A 500 -13.67 14.79 27.16
CA ALA A 500 -15.04 14.47 27.56
C ALA A 500 -15.20 14.54 29.07
N TYR A 501 -16.19 15.32 29.54
CA TYR A 501 -16.69 15.35 30.94
C TYR A 501 -15.58 15.25 32.01
N ASP A 502 -14.66 16.22 32.04
CA ASP A 502 -13.52 16.33 32.97
C ASP A 502 -12.42 15.25 32.83
N ALA A 503 -12.42 14.51 31.71
CA ALA A 503 -11.35 13.60 31.33
C ALA A 503 -10.69 14.03 30.01
N THR A 504 -9.36 13.92 29.96
CA THR A 504 -8.57 14.04 28.71
C THR A 504 -8.19 12.65 28.25
N CYS A 505 -8.47 12.34 26.99
CA CYS A 505 -8.19 11.04 26.38
C CYS A 505 -7.26 11.22 25.18
N GLY A 506 -6.30 10.32 25.03
CA GLY A 506 -5.39 10.28 23.88
C GLY A 506 -5.32 8.85 23.35
N ILE A 507 -5.65 8.68 22.07
CA ILE A 507 -5.55 7.41 21.37
C ILE A 507 -4.40 7.48 20.36
N PHE A 508 -3.44 6.59 20.52
CA PHE A 508 -2.30 6.42 19.65
C PHE A 508 -2.48 5.15 18.82
N PHE A 509 -2.55 5.33 17.50
CA PHE A 509 -2.49 4.21 16.56
C PHE A 509 -1.04 3.94 16.18
N GLY A 510 -0.64 2.69 16.32
CA GLY A 510 0.63 2.16 15.84
C GLY A 510 0.74 2.23 14.32
N ARG A 511 1.91 1.85 13.80
CA ARG A 511 2.20 1.90 12.37
C ARG A 511 1.58 0.69 11.68
N ARG A 512 1.30 0.79 10.38
CA ARG A 512 0.88 -0.38 9.59
C ARG A 512 1.95 -1.48 9.65
N SER A 513 1.52 -2.72 9.90
CA SER A 513 2.39 -3.91 9.90
C SER A 513 3.07 -4.11 8.53
N SER A 514 2.35 -3.79 7.46
CA SER A 514 2.83 -3.82 6.06
C SER A 514 3.85 -2.73 5.69
N ARG A 515 4.17 -1.79 6.61
CA ARG A 515 5.03 -0.62 6.37
C ARG A 515 4.56 0.29 5.24
N ILE A 516 3.27 0.33 4.95
CA ILE A 516 2.70 1.39 4.09
C ILE A 516 2.45 2.61 4.99
N LYS A 517 2.73 3.84 4.50
CA LYS A 517 2.38 5.04 5.29
C LYS A 517 0.86 5.17 5.35
N PHE A 518 0.36 5.63 6.49
CA PHE A 518 -1.02 6.12 6.52
C PHE A 518 -1.15 7.32 5.59
N GLU A 519 -2.33 7.50 5.03
CA GLU A 519 -2.68 8.67 4.24
C GLU A 519 -3.50 9.66 5.06
N GLN A 520 -3.42 10.95 4.72
CA GLN A 520 -4.28 11.97 5.37
C GLN A 520 -5.77 11.70 5.16
N SER A 521 -6.13 11.04 4.07
CA SER A 521 -7.49 10.59 3.76
C SER A 521 -8.06 9.61 4.78
N GLU A 522 -7.21 8.88 5.52
CA GLU A 522 -7.60 7.88 6.52
C GLU A 522 -7.83 8.50 7.91
N LEU A 523 -7.37 9.74 8.12
CA LEU A 523 -7.40 10.42 9.41
C LEU A 523 -8.82 10.66 9.96
N PRO A 524 -9.81 11.11 9.16
CA PRO A 524 -11.18 11.31 9.66
C PRO A 524 -11.80 10.01 10.19
N PHE A 525 -11.50 8.88 9.56
CA PHE A 525 -12.00 7.58 10.01
C PHE A 525 -11.34 7.10 11.29
N LEU A 526 -10.02 7.22 11.39
CA LEU A 526 -9.32 6.86 12.62
C LEU A 526 -9.77 7.74 13.78
N THR A 527 -10.15 8.98 13.50
CA THR A 527 -10.79 9.89 14.46
C THR A 527 -12.17 9.38 14.88
N LEU A 528 -13.01 8.97 13.92
CA LEU A 528 -14.33 8.37 14.21
C LEU A 528 -14.23 7.10 15.04
N LEU A 529 -13.34 6.17 14.67
CA LEU A 529 -13.10 4.94 15.43
C LEU A 529 -12.61 5.24 16.84
N ALA A 530 -11.70 6.21 16.97
CA ALA A 530 -11.17 6.60 18.25
C ALA A 530 -12.26 7.22 19.15
N GLY A 531 -13.21 7.97 18.57
CA GLY A 531 -14.40 8.44 19.30
C GLY A 531 -15.35 7.31 19.72
N GLN A 532 -15.58 6.30 18.87
CA GLN A 532 -16.36 5.11 19.25
C GLN A 532 -15.69 4.30 20.37
N LEU A 533 -14.37 4.13 20.29
CA LEU A 533 -13.56 3.49 21.33
C LEU A 533 -13.62 4.25 22.64
N GLU A 534 -13.50 5.57 22.60
CA GLU A 534 -13.63 6.44 23.77
C GLU A 534 -14.98 6.19 24.48
N HIS A 535 -16.08 6.22 23.71
CA HIS A 535 -17.41 5.97 24.25
C HIS A 535 -17.54 4.58 24.87
N GLN A 536 -17.07 3.53 24.18
CA GLN A 536 -17.09 2.15 24.67
C GLN A 536 -16.28 1.97 25.97
N ILE A 537 -15.10 2.58 26.06
CA ILE A 537 -14.23 2.51 27.24
C ILE A 537 -14.86 3.24 28.42
N LEU A 538 -15.40 4.45 28.19
CA LEU A 538 -16.14 5.20 29.22
C LEU A 538 -17.36 4.41 29.72
N MET A 539 -18.13 3.80 28.82
CA MET A 539 -19.26 2.95 29.19
C MET A 539 -18.84 1.72 29.99
N SER A 540 -17.77 1.03 29.58
CA SER A 540 -17.26 -0.12 30.33
C SER A 540 -16.79 0.26 31.74
N GLN A 541 -16.17 1.44 31.91
CA GLN A 541 -15.80 1.94 33.24
C GLN A 541 -17.01 2.22 34.13
N VAL A 542 -18.05 2.86 33.58
CA VAL A 542 -19.30 3.12 34.30
C VAL A 542 -19.96 1.80 34.71
N ILE A 543 -20.06 0.85 33.79
CA ILE A 543 -20.58 -0.51 34.06
C ILE A 543 -19.72 -1.21 35.12
N GLY A 544 -18.40 -1.12 35.06
CA GLY A 544 -17.50 -1.74 36.03
C GLY A 544 -17.65 -1.15 37.43
N LYS A 545 -17.83 0.17 37.54
CA LYS A 545 -18.10 0.85 38.82
C LYS A 545 -19.44 0.41 39.39
N LEU A 546 -20.49 0.42 38.56
CA LEU A 546 -21.83 -0.05 38.91
C LEU A 546 -21.84 -1.53 39.28
N THR A 547 -21.07 -2.37 38.60
CA THR A 547 -20.99 -3.81 38.88
C THR A 547 -20.33 -4.05 40.22
N LYS A 548 -19.28 -3.28 40.57
CA LYS A 548 -18.66 -3.33 41.90
C LYS A 548 -19.62 -2.86 42.98
N GLU A 549 -20.40 -1.82 42.70
CA GLU A 549 -21.41 -1.27 43.61
C GLU A 549 -22.59 -2.24 43.80
N ILE A 550 -23.05 -2.87 42.71
CA ILE A 550 -24.03 -3.96 42.71
C ILE A 550 -23.48 -5.18 43.45
N HIS A 551 -22.22 -5.57 43.23
CA HIS A 551 -21.57 -6.71 43.89
C HIS A 551 -21.41 -6.47 45.40
N PHE A 552 -21.10 -5.22 45.78
CA PHE A 552 -21.10 -4.77 47.16
C PHE A 552 -22.50 -4.86 47.78
N MET A 553 -23.55 -4.45 47.05
CA MET A 553 -24.95 -4.56 47.48
C MET A 553 -25.52 -5.98 47.47
N THR A 554 -25.02 -6.89 46.62
CA THR A 554 -25.49 -8.30 46.56
C THR A 554 -24.98 -9.11 47.74
N LYS A 555 -23.84 -8.70 48.34
CA LYS A 555 -23.26 -9.35 49.51
C LYS A 555 -24.07 -9.11 50.80
N SER A 556 -25.03 -8.17 50.80
CA SER A 556 -25.79 -7.73 51.97
C SER A 556 -27.30 -8.13 51.97
N SER A 557 -27.62 -9.44 52.01
CA SER A 557 -28.93 -10.06 52.41
C SER A 557 -29.97 -10.37 51.32
N GLY A 558 -30.61 -11.56 51.43
CA GLY A 558 -31.58 -12.13 50.48
C GLY A 558 -33.06 -11.98 50.85
N ARG A 559 -33.89 -11.56 49.87
CA ARG A 559 -35.34 -11.83 49.70
C ARG A 559 -35.73 -11.41 48.27
N SER A 560 -36.20 -12.35 47.45
CA SER A 560 -36.22 -12.25 45.98
C SER A 560 -37.33 -11.42 45.31
N TYR A 561 -38.31 -10.87 46.02
CA TYR A 561 -39.41 -10.12 45.38
C TYR A 561 -39.16 -8.60 45.31
N ARG A 562 -38.71 -7.98 46.43
CA ARG A 562 -38.25 -6.57 46.43
C ARG A 562 -37.10 -6.34 45.46
N ARG A 563 -36.22 -7.34 45.30
CA ARG A 563 -35.09 -7.31 44.35
C ARG A 563 -35.53 -7.16 42.89
N LYS A 564 -36.65 -7.75 42.48
CA LYS A 564 -37.13 -7.62 41.09
C LYS A 564 -37.63 -6.19 40.84
N MET A 565 -38.32 -5.60 41.82
CA MET A 565 -38.71 -4.18 41.80
C MET A 565 -37.53 -3.21 41.94
N GLU A 566 -36.50 -3.51 42.74
CA GLU A 566 -35.28 -2.69 42.85
C GLU A 566 -34.40 -2.80 41.61
N LEU A 567 -34.31 -3.99 40.98
CA LEU A 567 -33.68 -4.19 39.67
C LEU A 567 -34.42 -3.41 38.59
N GLN A 568 -35.76 -3.47 38.56
CA GLN A 568 -36.58 -2.62 37.68
C GLN A 568 -36.34 -1.13 37.97
N GLY A 569 -36.19 -0.75 39.25
CA GLY A 569 -35.85 0.63 39.64
C GLY A 569 -34.48 1.09 39.14
N ILE A 570 -33.46 0.23 39.21
CA ILE A 570 -32.10 0.52 38.71
C ILE A 570 -32.08 0.56 37.18
N THR A 571 -32.75 -0.37 36.51
CA THR A 571 -32.91 -0.39 35.05
C THR A 571 -33.62 0.89 34.59
N ASN A 572 -34.71 1.29 35.25
CA ASN A 572 -35.41 2.54 34.96
C ASN A 572 -34.55 3.77 35.25
N ALA A 573 -33.74 3.77 36.31
CA ALA A 573 -32.80 4.86 36.60
C ALA A 573 -31.67 4.96 35.56
N LEU A 574 -31.19 3.81 35.05
CA LEU A 574 -30.21 3.73 33.95
C LEU A 574 -30.80 4.27 32.65
N PHE A 575 -32.01 3.81 32.29
CA PHE A 575 -32.72 4.33 31.12
C PHE A 575 -32.97 5.83 31.22
N ARG A 576 -33.42 6.33 32.38
CA ARG A 576 -33.56 7.77 32.64
C ARG A 576 -32.24 8.52 32.47
N LYS A 577 -31.11 7.96 32.93
CA LYS A 577 -29.80 8.58 32.71
C LYS A 577 -29.36 8.58 31.25
N VAL A 578 -29.64 7.51 30.51
CA VAL A 578 -29.36 7.42 29.08
C VAL A 578 -30.22 8.42 28.30
N GLU A 579 -31.51 8.54 28.64
CA GLU A 579 -32.43 9.51 28.03
C GLU A 579 -32.07 10.95 28.39
N GLN A 580 -31.72 11.24 29.65
CA GLN A 580 -31.19 12.55 30.03
C GLN A 580 -29.93 12.91 29.24
N LYS A 581 -29.02 11.96 29.05
CA LYS A 581 -27.79 12.20 28.30
C LYS A 581 -28.05 12.37 26.79
N ARG A 582 -28.98 11.60 26.22
CA ARG A 582 -29.46 11.81 24.84
C ARG A 582 -30.09 13.19 24.68
N LYS A 583 -30.96 13.59 25.61
CA LYS A 583 -31.59 14.92 25.63
C LYS A 583 -30.56 16.05 25.70
N LEU A 584 -29.56 15.95 26.58
CA LEU A 584 -28.47 16.93 26.67
C LEU A 584 -27.69 17.06 25.36
N LEU A 585 -27.38 15.94 24.70
CA LEU A 585 -26.68 15.95 23.42
C LEU A 585 -27.55 16.51 22.29
N THR A 586 -28.85 16.18 22.27
CA THR A 586 -29.81 16.79 21.34
C THR A 586 -29.91 18.30 21.56
N ASP A 587 -29.99 18.76 22.82
CA ASP A 587 -30.04 20.18 23.17
C ASP A 587 -28.74 20.90 22.75
N GLU A 588 -27.57 20.27 22.93
CA GLU A 588 -26.27 20.82 22.53
C GLU A 588 -26.11 20.89 21.00
N ILE A 589 -26.57 19.87 20.27
CA ILE A 589 -26.58 19.86 18.79
C ILE A 589 -27.54 20.94 18.26
N CYS A 590 -28.73 21.07 18.85
CA CYS A 590 -29.73 22.05 18.43
C CYS A 590 -29.31 23.49 18.74
N ALA A 591 -28.76 23.75 19.93
CA ALA A 591 -28.33 25.08 20.34
C ALA A 591 -26.98 25.52 19.73
N GLY A 592 -26.13 24.58 19.32
CA GLY A 592 -24.81 24.88 18.76
C GLY A 592 -24.75 24.66 17.24
N PRO A 593 -24.30 23.49 16.76
CA PRO A 593 -24.06 23.22 15.34
C PRO A 593 -25.24 23.52 14.41
N LEU A 594 -26.46 23.12 14.80
CA LEU A 594 -27.65 23.30 13.96
C LEU A 594 -27.99 24.79 13.82
N GLN A 595 -27.91 25.55 14.91
CA GLN A 595 -28.17 26.99 14.91
C GLN A 595 -27.12 27.75 14.07
N TRP A 596 -25.84 27.41 14.22
CA TRP A 596 -24.77 28.03 13.41
C TRP A 596 -24.92 27.72 11.91
N SER A 597 -25.31 26.49 11.57
CA SER A 597 -25.51 26.08 10.18
C SER A 597 -26.74 26.77 9.54
N MET A 598 -27.81 26.99 10.31
CA MET A 598 -28.96 27.80 9.88
C MET A 598 -28.58 29.27 9.68
N ASP A 599 -27.79 29.85 10.58
CA ASP A 599 -27.32 31.22 10.46
C ASP A 599 -26.37 31.39 9.26
N LEU A 600 -25.48 30.44 9.01
CA LEU A 600 -24.61 30.40 7.84
C LEU A 600 -25.44 30.39 6.54
N SER A 601 -26.44 29.51 6.45
CA SER A 601 -27.36 29.46 5.30
C SER A 601 -28.09 30.80 5.10
N ARG A 602 -28.53 31.45 6.19
CA ARG A 602 -29.18 32.77 6.14
C ARG A 602 -28.24 33.86 5.63
N TRP A 603 -27.00 33.90 6.09
CA TRP A 603 -25.98 34.86 5.63
C TRP A 603 -25.60 34.64 4.16
N LEU A 604 -25.46 33.38 3.72
CA LEU A 604 -25.19 33.06 2.31
C LEU A 604 -26.34 33.49 1.40
N LYS A 605 -27.59 33.32 1.85
CA LYS A 605 -28.77 33.81 1.14
C LYS A 605 -28.85 35.33 1.08
N TYR A 606 -28.44 36.02 2.14
CA TYR A 606 -28.34 37.49 2.18
C TYR A 606 -27.26 38.00 1.21
N LEU A 607 -26.06 37.41 1.24
CA LEU A 607 -24.95 37.76 0.34
C LEU A 607 -25.32 37.56 -1.14
N LYS A 608 -26.07 36.50 -1.46
CA LYS A 608 -26.57 36.26 -2.81
C LYS A 608 -27.57 37.33 -3.29
N LYS A 609 -28.30 37.97 -2.36
CA LYS A 609 -29.39 38.91 -2.66
C LYS A 609 -28.93 40.37 -2.70
N GLU A 610 -27.98 40.76 -1.85
CA GLU A 610 -27.62 42.17 -1.64
C GLU A 610 -26.24 42.57 -2.18
N CYS A 611 -25.36 41.60 -2.49
CA CYS A 611 -24.05 41.93 -3.08
C CYS A 611 -24.08 41.79 -4.61
N PRO A 612 -23.82 42.88 -5.37
CA PRO A 612 -23.52 42.78 -6.79
C PRO A 612 -22.15 42.11 -6.97
N ALA A 613 -22.14 40.82 -7.30
CA ALA A 613 -20.93 40.01 -7.37
C ALA A 613 -20.75 39.34 -8.74
N ASP A 614 -19.49 39.13 -9.14
CA ASP A 614 -19.12 38.44 -10.39
C ASP A 614 -19.70 37.02 -10.47
N ASN A 615 -19.91 36.53 -11.71
CA ASN A 615 -20.47 35.20 -11.99
C ASN A 615 -19.67 34.04 -11.32
N LYS A 616 -18.36 34.23 -11.09
CA LYS A 616 -17.55 33.26 -10.32
C LYS A 616 -17.89 33.27 -8.83
N THR A 617 -18.10 34.44 -8.24
CA THR A 617 -18.47 34.60 -6.82
C THR A 617 -19.86 34.07 -6.55
N LEU A 618 -20.82 34.29 -7.46
CA LEU A 618 -22.16 33.72 -7.36
C LEU A 618 -22.17 32.19 -7.40
N LYS A 619 -21.28 31.56 -8.20
CA LYS A 619 -21.10 30.10 -8.22
C LYS A 619 -20.51 29.57 -6.92
N VAL A 620 -19.53 30.26 -6.33
CA VAL A 620 -18.95 29.88 -5.02
C VAL A 620 -19.98 30.01 -3.91
N ILE A 621 -20.77 31.10 -3.89
CA ILE A 621 -21.85 31.27 -2.91
C ILE A 621 -22.91 30.18 -3.07
N ALA A 622 -23.29 29.81 -4.31
CA ALA A 622 -24.24 28.73 -4.55
C ALA A 622 -23.71 27.37 -4.05
N TYR A 623 -22.44 27.07 -4.30
CA TYR A 623 -21.80 25.85 -3.79
C TYR A 623 -21.74 25.81 -2.26
N LEU A 624 -21.37 26.92 -1.61
CA LEU A 624 -21.38 27.02 -0.14
C LEU A 624 -22.79 26.89 0.43
N GLN A 625 -23.79 27.41 -0.27
CA GLN A 625 -25.19 27.29 0.13
C GLN A 625 -25.67 25.84 0.06
N GLU A 626 -25.37 25.12 -1.03
CA GLU A 626 -25.67 23.69 -1.18
C GLU A 626 -25.00 22.88 -0.06
N ARG A 627 -23.72 23.16 0.23
CA ARG A 627 -23.00 22.48 1.34
C ARG A 627 -23.57 22.79 2.72
N ALA A 628 -24.05 24.00 2.94
CA ALA A 628 -24.71 24.37 4.20
C ALA A 628 -26.09 23.68 4.33
N GLU A 629 -26.80 23.50 3.22
CA GLU A 629 -28.07 22.76 3.17
C GLU A 629 -27.84 21.26 3.42
N ASP A 630 -26.81 20.66 2.81
CA ASP A 630 -26.38 19.27 3.07
C ASP A 630 -26.03 19.07 4.56
N LEU A 631 -25.24 19.99 5.15
CA LEU A 631 -24.88 19.94 6.56
C LEU A 631 -26.10 20.07 7.48
N ASN A 632 -27.05 20.95 7.14
CA ASN A 632 -28.30 21.08 7.88
C ASN A 632 -29.11 19.78 7.81
N TYR A 633 -29.14 19.12 6.65
CA TYR A 633 -29.82 17.85 6.49
C TYR A 633 -29.17 16.76 7.35
N GLU A 634 -27.84 16.59 7.27
CA GLU A 634 -27.10 15.61 8.07
C GLU A 634 -27.24 15.84 9.59
N LEU A 635 -27.13 17.09 10.05
CA LEU A 635 -27.31 17.43 11.46
C LEU A 635 -28.75 17.17 11.95
N ASN A 636 -29.75 17.40 11.10
CA ASN A 636 -31.13 17.05 11.42
C ASN A 636 -31.29 15.52 11.52
N CYS A 637 -30.76 14.74 10.57
CA CYS A 637 -30.78 13.28 10.63
C CYS A 637 -30.11 12.74 11.91
N ILE A 638 -28.96 13.29 12.30
CA ILE A 638 -28.28 12.93 13.56
C ILE A 638 -29.14 13.28 14.78
N ALA A 639 -29.81 14.44 14.78
CA ALA A 639 -30.72 14.80 15.87
C ALA A 639 -31.95 13.88 15.93
N ASN A 640 -32.40 13.35 14.79
CA ASN A 640 -33.56 12.45 14.69
C ASN A 640 -33.30 11.05 15.26
N ASP A 641 -32.10 10.50 15.06
CA ASP A 641 -31.68 9.20 15.62
C ASP A 641 -31.70 9.20 17.17
N TRP A 642 -31.57 10.37 17.81
CA TRP A 642 -31.39 10.51 19.25
C TRP A 642 -32.69 10.85 20.01
N GLY A 643 -33.79 11.09 19.27
CA GLY A 643 -35.11 11.49 19.77
C GLY A 643 -35.42 12.95 19.40
N PRO A 644 -36.62 13.29 18.93
CA PRO A 644 -36.75 14.44 18.04
C PRO A 644 -36.80 15.76 18.81
N PRO A 645 -35.97 16.76 18.43
CA PRO A 645 -36.20 18.17 18.77
C PRO A 645 -37.60 18.65 18.35
N ILE A 646 -38.14 18.07 17.27
CA ILE A 646 -39.49 18.32 16.76
C ILE A 646 -40.57 17.99 17.79
N LEU A 647 -40.41 16.94 18.59
CA LEU A 647 -41.37 16.61 19.65
C LEU A 647 -41.37 17.70 20.72
N THR A 648 -40.18 18.14 21.14
CA THR A 648 -39.99 19.16 22.17
C THR A 648 -40.56 20.52 21.73
N HIS A 649 -40.28 20.94 20.49
CA HIS A 649 -40.65 22.27 19.98
C HIS A 649 -42.02 22.34 19.30
N LEU A 650 -42.46 21.30 18.60
CA LEU A 650 -43.66 21.31 17.76
C LEU A 650 -44.79 20.41 18.29
N GLY A 651 -44.50 19.49 19.22
CA GLY A 651 -45.48 18.60 19.83
C GLY A 651 -45.67 17.28 19.09
N LEU A 652 -46.51 16.40 19.64
CA LEU A 652 -46.64 15.00 19.20
C LEU A 652 -47.14 14.85 17.76
N VAL A 653 -48.16 15.63 17.37
CA VAL A 653 -48.80 15.50 16.04
C VAL A 653 -47.82 15.84 14.89
N PRO A 654 -47.13 16.99 14.91
CA PRO A 654 -46.12 17.29 13.88
C PRO A 654 -44.96 16.29 13.86
N ALA A 655 -44.53 15.80 15.03
CA ALA A 655 -43.45 14.81 15.12
C ALA A 655 -43.80 13.50 14.42
N VAL A 656 -45.03 13.02 14.58
CA VAL A 656 -45.49 11.76 13.95
C VAL A 656 -45.74 11.95 12.45
N GLN A 657 -46.29 13.09 12.03
CA GLN A 657 -46.45 13.40 10.60
C GLN A 657 -45.11 13.37 9.86
N TRP A 658 -44.10 13.98 10.48
CA TRP A 658 -42.75 14.03 9.94
C TRP A 658 -42.08 12.65 9.93
N LEU A 659 -42.21 11.87 11.01
CA LEU A 659 -41.74 10.48 11.10
C LEU A 659 -42.33 9.60 9.98
N CYS A 660 -43.63 9.71 9.71
CA CYS A 660 -44.26 8.96 8.61
C CYS A 660 -43.69 9.38 7.24
N GLN A 661 -43.45 10.67 7.02
CA GLN A 661 -42.87 11.17 5.76
C GLN A 661 -41.44 10.70 5.53
N GLU A 662 -40.61 10.71 6.57
CA GLU A 662 -39.22 10.23 6.50
C GLU A 662 -39.18 8.75 6.14
N ILE A 663 -39.94 7.91 6.85
CA ILE A 663 -40.00 6.47 6.57
C ILE A 663 -40.53 6.18 5.16
N MET A 664 -41.55 6.92 4.69
CA MET A 664 -42.06 6.78 3.31
C MET A 664 -41.05 7.24 2.24
N THR A 665 -40.06 8.06 2.60
CA THR A 665 -39.00 8.51 1.68
C THR A 665 -37.87 7.50 1.58
N GLU A 666 -37.52 6.84 2.69
CA GLU A 666 -36.42 5.87 2.77
C GLU A 666 -36.85 4.46 2.35
N GLU A 667 -38.10 4.08 2.60
CA GLU A 667 -38.63 2.74 2.38
C GLU A 667 -39.79 2.77 1.36
N LEU A 668 -39.89 1.76 0.48
CA LEU A 668 -40.96 1.61 -0.52
C LEU A 668 -42.31 1.18 0.12
N SER A 669 -42.73 1.87 1.18
CA SER A 669 -43.94 1.59 1.97
C SER A 669 -44.85 2.81 2.06
N LEU A 670 -46.16 2.60 2.06
CA LEU A 670 -47.17 3.66 2.10
C LEU A 670 -47.87 3.66 3.47
N ILE A 671 -47.70 4.75 4.22
CA ILE A 671 -48.25 4.91 5.57
C ILE A 671 -49.48 5.84 5.51
N SER A 672 -50.66 5.31 5.85
CA SER A 672 -51.87 6.11 6.05
C SER A 672 -51.95 6.60 7.49
N LEU A 673 -51.86 7.92 7.70
CA LEU A 673 -51.94 8.55 9.01
C LEU A 673 -53.34 9.17 9.22
N GLU A 674 -54.08 8.62 10.19
CA GLU A 674 -55.42 9.07 10.58
C GLU A 674 -55.36 9.75 11.96
N ILE A 675 -55.67 11.04 12.01
CA ILE A 675 -55.68 11.81 13.26
C ILE A 675 -57.09 12.28 13.55
N SER A 676 -57.61 11.93 14.74
CA SER A 676 -58.95 12.28 15.18
C SER A 676 -58.93 12.96 16.55
N ARG A 677 -59.67 14.06 16.70
CA ARG A 677 -59.85 14.79 17.98
C ARG A 677 -58.53 15.31 18.61
N LEU A 678 -57.44 15.37 17.84
CA LEU A 678 -56.14 15.94 18.21
C LEU A 678 -55.86 17.16 17.34
N GLY A 679 -55.53 18.29 17.96
CA GLY A 679 -55.10 19.49 17.25
C GLY A 679 -53.61 19.45 16.97
N GLN A 680 -53.16 20.21 15.97
CA GLN A 680 -51.74 20.25 15.58
C GLN A 680 -50.83 20.88 16.65
N GLN A 681 -51.42 21.59 17.62
CA GLN A 681 -50.74 22.16 18.80
C GLN A 681 -51.11 21.47 20.12
N SER A 682 -51.76 20.31 20.09
CA SER A 682 -52.07 19.56 21.31
C SER A 682 -50.76 19.16 22.02
N ARG A 683 -50.60 19.60 23.27
CA ARG A 683 -49.45 19.28 24.12
C ARG A 683 -49.87 18.41 25.30
N PHE A 684 -49.02 17.46 25.65
CA PHE A 684 -49.17 16.58 26.81
C PHE A 684 -47.97 16.70 27.74
N LYS A 685 -48.03 16.02 28.90
CA LYS A 685 -46.82 15.87 29.73
C LYS A 685 -45.72 15.21 28.89
N GLU A 686 -44.49 15.68 29.06
CA GLU A 686 -43.34 15.25 28.26
C GLU A 686 -43.21 13.72 28.21
N ASP A 687 -43.37 13.05 29.36
CA ASP A 687 -43.31 11.59 29.44
C ASP A 687 -44.39 10.89 28.57
N VAL A 688 -45.58 11.49 28.45
CA VAL A 688 -46.69 11.01 27.60
C VAL A 688 -46.35 11.23 26.12
N GLU A 689 -45.84 12.41 25.76
CA GLU A 689 -45.43 12.73 24.38
C GLU A 689 -44.30 11.81 23.90
N VAL A 690 -43.28 11.60 24.74
CA VAL A 690 -42.12 10.75 24.44
C VAL A 690 -42.54 9.29 24.31
N THR A 691 -43.36 8.80 25.25
CA THR A 691 -43.83 7.41 25.22
C THR A 691 -44.73 7.14 24.02
N ALA A 692 -45.63 8.08 23.69
CA ALA A 692 -46.46 8.01 22.50
C ALA A 692 -45.63 8.01 21.21
N TYR A 693 -44.65 8.91 21.09
CA TYR A 693 -43.78 9.00 19.93
C TYR A 693 -42.95 7.73 19.73
N ARG A 694 -42.35 7.20 20.80
CA ARG A 694 -41.55 5.97 20.74
C ARG A 694 -42.39 4.74 20.42
N PHE A 695 -43.60 4.64 20.98
CA PHE A 695 -44.54 3.58 20.63
C PHE A 695 -44.86 3.59 19.13
N LEU A 696 -45.15 4.76 18.56
CA LEU A 696 -45.45 4.90 17.13
C LEU A 696 -44.23 4.60 16.26
N GLN A 697 -43.05 5.12 16.62
CA GLN A 697 -41.80 4.87 15.91
C GLN A 697 -41.48 3.38 15.84
N GLU A 698 -41.45 2.73 17.00
CA GLU A 698 -41.14 1.31 17.09
C GLU A 698 -42.23 0.44 16.44
N GLY A 699 -43.50 0.82 16.59
CA GLY A 699 -44.62 0.14 15.93
C GLY A 699 -44.57 0.22 14.41
N ILE A 700 -44.31 1.41 13.85
CA ILE A 700 -44.19 1.62 12.39
C ILE A 700 -42.95 0.87 11.86
N MET A 701 -41.82 0.98 12.56
CA MET A 701 -40.57 0.31 12.15
C MET A 701 -40.70 -1.21 12.16
N ASN A 702 -41.32 -1.77 13.21
CA ASN A 702 -41.60 -3.20 13.28
C ASN A 702 -42.53 -3.65 12.15
N SER A 703 -43.53 -2.84 11.83
CA SER A 703 -44.40 -3.10 10.68
C SER A 703 -43.63 -3.11 9.37
N VAL A 704 -42.82 -2.09 9.07
CA VAL A 704 -42.04 -2.01 7.83
C VAL A 704 -41.06 -3.19 7.71
N ARG A 705 -40.34 -3.52 8.78
CA ARG A 705 -39.30 -4.57 8.76
C ARG A 705 -39.84 -6.00 8.72
N HIS A 706 -40.98 -6.25 9.36
CA HIS A 706 -41.45 -7.62 9.59
C HIS A 706 -42.71 -7.99 8.80
N SER A 707 -43.58 -7.03 8.47
CA SER A 707 -44.88 -7.33 7.87
C SER A 707 -44.78 -7.89 6.43
N ARG A 708 -43.78 -7.46 5.64
CA ARG A 708 -43.75 -7.60 4.16
C ARG A 708 -44.97 -7.00 3.46
N SER A 709 -45.72 -6.13 4.13
CA SER A 709 -46.79 -5.35 3.54
C SER A 709 -46.22 -4.01 3.07
N ASN A 710 -46.70 -3.50 1.94
CA ASN A 710 -46.36 -2.16 1.46
C ASN A 710 -47.33 -1.08 1.97
N MET A 711 -48.27 -1.46 2.85
CA MET A 711 -49.29 -0.56 3.38
C MET A 711 -49.47 -0.74 4.88
N GLN A 712 -49.41 0.37 5.61
CA GLN A 712 -49.58 0.47 7.05
C GLN A 712 -50.59 1.56 7.40
N THR A 713 -51.36 1.35 8.46
CA THR A 713 -52.30 2.34 8.98
C THR A 713 -51.89 2.75 10.38
N VAL A 714 -51.68 4.04 10.58
CA VAL A 714 -51.38 4.66 11.87
C VAL A 714 -52.56 5.53 12.27
N ARG A 715 -53.14 5.29 13.45
CA ARG A 715 -54.26 6.07 13.98
C ARG A 715 -53.89 6.68 15.32
N MET A 716 -54.19 7.97 15.47
CA MET A 716 -54.07 8.70 16.73
C MET A 716 -55.40 9.35 17.06
N THR A 717 -55.97 8.99 18.20
CA THR A 717 -57.26 9.54 18.66
C THR A 717 -57.16 9.99 20.11
N LEU A 718 -57.62 11.20 20.40
CA LEU A 718 -57.84 11.64 21.77
C LEU A 718 -59.30 11.40 22.17
N ASN A 719 -59.49 10.54 23.17
CA ASN A 719 -60.75 10.37 23.89
C ASN A 719 -60.64 11.08 25.23
N GLU A 720 -61.76 11.49 25.84
CA GLU A 720 -61.88 12.36 27.02
C GLU A 720 -60.64 12.46 27.95
N THR A 721 -60.10 11.32 28.40
CA THR A 721 -58.92 11.24 29.27
C THR A 721 -57.78 10.34 28.74
N TRP A 722 -57.91 9.77 27.54
CA TRP A 722 -57.01 8.75 26.99
C TRP A 722 -56.52 9.09 25.58
N LEU A 723 -55.21 8.99 25.39
CA LEU A 723 -54.57 9.02 24.08
C LEU A 723 -54.51 7.59 23.55
N GLU A 724 -55.30 7.31 22.52
CA GLU A 724 -55.37 6.03 21.83
C GLU A 724 -54.51 6.06 20.58
N LEU A 725 -53.50 5.19 20.53
CA LEU A 725 -52.55 5.06 19.43
C LEU A 725 -52.67 3.67 18.85
N THR A 726 -52.79 3.56 17.53
CA THR A 726 -52.88 2.27 16.83
C THR A 726 -51.96 2.23 15.64
N VAL A 727 -51.20 1.13 15.49
CA VAL A 727 -50.42 0.82 14.30
C VAL A 727 -50.87 -0.55 13.78
N SER A 728 -51.33 -0.60 12.55
CA SER A 728 -51.87 -1.81 11.91
C SER A 728 -51.21 -2.08 10.57
N ASP A 729 -50.94 -3.36 10.30
CA ASP A 729 -50.46 -3.86 9.02
C ASP A 729 -51.23 -5.09 8.56
N SER A 730 -51.19 -5.35 7.25
CA SER A 730 -51.79 -6.53 6.61
C SER A 730 -50.74 -7.59 6.26
N GLY A 731 -49.66 -7.65 7.03
CA GLY A 731 -48.53 -8.54 6.78
C GLY A 731 -48.69 -9.97 7.27
N ARG A 732 -47.55 -10.64 7.42
CA ARG A 732 -47.49 -12.06 7.81
C ARG A 732 -47.92 -12.37 9.25
N GLY A 733 -48.00 -11.37 10.13
CA GLY A 733 -48.35 -11.55 11.54
C GLY A 733 -47.45 -12.56 12.30
N PHE A 734 -47.75 -12.82 13.56
CA PHE A 734 -47.05 -13.79 14.41
C PHE A 734 -47.97 -14.42 15.46
N ASP A 735 -47.49 -15.49 16.09
CA ASP A 735 -48.22 -16.18 17.17
C ASP A 735 -48.03 -15.44 18.51
N THR A 736 -49.12 -14.87 19.03
CA THR A 736 -49.11 -14.11 20.30
C THR A 736 -48.95 -14.99 21.54
N GLY A 737 -49.16 -16.30 21.44
CA GLY A 737 -48.95 -17.25 22.54
C GLY A 737 -47.49 -17.43 22.95
N GLN A 738 -46.54 -16.96 22.14
CA GLN A 738 -45.10 -17.03 22.43
C GLN A 738 -44.55 -15.80 23.17
N ILE A 739 -45.34 -14.75 23.35
CA ILE A 739 -44.90 -13.48 23.97
C ILE A 739 -44.45 -13.69 25.42
N GLU A 740 -45.13 -14.54 26.19
CA GLU A 740 -44.74 -14.85 27.58
C GLU A 740 -43.39 -15.60 27.67
N ASN A 741 -43.05 -16.41 26.65
CA ASN A 741 -41.76 -17.10 26.58
C ASN A 741 -40.62 -16.15 26.15
N TRP A 742 -40.92 -15.07 25.42
CA TRP A 742 -39.94 -14.05 25.02
C TRP A 742 -39.48 -13.18 26.19
N LEU A 743 -40.34 -12.95 27.19
CA LEU A 743 -40.00 -12.29 28.46
C LEU A 743 -38.91 -13.04 29.25
N LEU A 744 -38.76 -14.35 29.05
CA LEU A 744 -37.78 -15.19 29.74
C LEU A 744 -36.46 -15.35 28.96
N THR A 745 -36.45 -15.10 27.65
CA THR A 745 -35.32 -15.39 26.75
C THR A 745 -34.63 -14.15 26.18
N GLY A 746 -35.24 -12.97 26.31
CA GLY A 746 -34.62 -11.69 25.92
C GLY A 746 -34.49 -11.46 24.41
N THR A 747 -35.19 -12.24 23.59
CA THR A 747 -35.05 -12.24 22.12
C THR A 747 -35.91 -11.22 21.37
N HIS A 748 -36.83 -10.52 22.04
CA HIS A 748 -37.70 -9.50 21.43
C HIS A 748 -37.84 -8.25 22.34
N PHE A 749 -36.73 -7.54 22.52
CA PHE A 749 -36.62 -6.40 23.46
C PHE A 749 -37.61 -5.24 23.17
N GLY A 750 -37.87 -4.90 21.90
CA GLY A 750 -38.70 -3.73 21.53
C GLY A 750 -40.17 -3.81 21.99
N LEU A 751 -40.83 -4.96 21.85
CA LEU A 751 -42.23 -5.14 22.29
C LEU A 751 -42.37 -5.16 23.81
N VAL A 752 -41.38 -5.73 24.50
CA VAL A 752 -41.34 -5.76 25.97
C VAL A 752 -41.10 -4.37 26.54
N GLU A 753 -40.15 -3.61 25.97
CA GLU A 753 -39.89 -2.23 26.37
C GLU A 753 -41.10 -1.31 26.13
N MET A 754 -41.81 -1.46 25.00
CA MET A 754 -43.04 -0.71 24.74
C MET A 754 -44.11 -0.99 25.80
N LYS A 755 -44.29 -2.27 26.18
CA LYS A 755 -45.24 -2.67 27.22
C LYS A 755 -44.88 -2.05 28.57
N GLU A 756 -43.63 -2.20 29.01
CA GLU A 756 -43.17 -1.70 30.31
C GLU A 756 -43.28 -0.17 30.41
N ARG A 757 -42.99 0.58 29.33
CA ARG A 757 -43.12 2.04 29.31
C ARG A 757 -44.58 2.49 29.40
N ILE A 758 -45.48 1.87 28.63
CA ILE A 758 -46.91 2.21 28.62
C ILE A 758 -47.55 1.90 29.98
N GLU A 759 -47.26 0.71 30.54
CA GLU A 759 -47.72 0.33 31.88
C GLU A 759 -47.13 1.24 32.97
N GLY A 760 -45.89 1.71 32.78
CA GLY A 760 -45.23 2.65 33.69
C GLY A 760 -45.91 4.02 33.80
N LEU A 761 -46.71 4.42 32.80
CA LEU A 761 -47.56 5.62 32.84
C LEU A 761 -49.00 5.32 33.29
N GLY A 762 -49.30 4.09 33.70
CA GLY A 762 -50.67 3.65 34.00
C GLY A 762 -51.52 3.39 32.75
N GLY A 763 -50.88 3.23 31.59
CA GLY A 763 -51.51 2.89 30.32
C GLY A 763 -51.65 1.39 30.07
N GLU A 764 -52.29 1.03 28.95
CA GLU A 764 -52.48 -0.35 28.51
C GLU A 764 -51.96 -0.55 27.08
N LEU A 765 -51.22 -1.64 26.85
CA LEU A 765 -50.78 -2.08 25.53
C LEU A 765 -51.47 -3.39 25.14
N GLN A 766 -52.16 -3.38 24.01
CA GLN A 766 -52.78 -4.55 23.40
C GLN A 766 -52.08 -4.91 22.09
N ILE A 767 -51.73 -6.18 21.94
CA ILE A 767 -51.07 -6.74 20.75
C ILE A 767 -52.00 -7.78 20.15
N ILE A 768 -52.51 -7.51 18.96
CA ILE A 768 -53.39 -8.41 18.21
C ILE A 768 -52.61 -8.83 16.97
N SER A 769 -52.18 -10.09 16.92
CA SER A 769 -51.50 -10.64 15.74
C SER A 769 -51.99 -12.06 15.47
N GLY A 770 -51.98 -12.44 14.20
CA GLY A 770 -52.24 -13.81 13.78
C GLY A 770 -51.49 -14.11 12.50
N ILE A 771 -51.00 -15.34 12.37
CA ILE A 771 -50.25 -15.77 11.18
C ILE A 771 -51.12 -15.52 9.92
N ASN A 772 -50.56 -14.77 8.97
CA ASN A 772 -51.16 -14.28 7.73
C ASN A 772 -52.41 -13.39 7.89
N ARG A 773 -52.63 -12.80 9.07
CA ARG A 773 -53.73 -11.86 9.35
C ARG A 773 -53.24 -10.45 9.67
N GLY A 774 -51.93 -10.21 9.56
CA GLY A 774 -51.31 -8.94 9.95
C GLY A 774 -51.12 -8.79 11.45
N THR A 775 -50.63 -7.61 11.85
CA THR A 775 -50.45 -7.22 13.25
C THR A 775 -51.13 -5.89 13.51
N THR A 776 -51.74 -5.75 14.68
CA THR A 776 -52.27 -4.50 15.21
C THR A 776 -51.74 -4.29 16.62
N LEU A 777 -51.01 -3.20 16.80
CA LEU A 777 -50.54 -2.71 18.09
C LEU A 777 -51.44 -1.55 18.52
N LYS A 778 -51.99 -1.62 19.73
CA LYS A 778 -52.87 -0.60 20.27
C LYS A 778 -52.40 -0.18 21.67
N ALA A 779 -52.11 1.10 21.85
CA ALA A 779 -51.75 1.68 23.14
C ALA A 779 -52.82 2.66 23.62
N LEU A 780 -53.12 2.61 24.91
CA LEU A 780 -53.98 3.54 25.63
C LEU A 780 -53.12 4.21 26.71
N ILE A 781 -52.89 5.52 26.58
CA ILE A 781 -52.06 6.29 27.52
C ILE A 781 -52.93 7.34 28.21
N PRO A 782 -52.97 7.39 29.56
CA PRO A 782 -53.74 8.41 30.26
C PRO A 782 -53.09 9.78 30.08
N VAL A 783 -53.90 10.79 29.78
CA VAL A 783 -53.43 12.15 29.45
C VAL A 783 -53.43 13.07 30.68
N PHE A 784 -54.23 12.72 31.69
CA PHE A 784 -54.32 13.44 32.96
C PHE A 784 -54.03 12.48 34.12
N SER A 785 -52.77 12.40 34.52
CA SER A 785 -52.32 11.98 35.85
C SER A 785 -51.16 12.84 36.29
#